data_AF-A0A852H486-F1
#
_entry.id   AF-A0A852H486-F1
#
_cell.length_a   1.000
_cell.length_b   1.000
_cell.length_c   1.000
_cell.angle_alpha   90.00
_cell.angle_beta   90.00
_cell.angle_gamma   90.00
#
_symmetry.space_group_name_H-M   'P 1'
#
loop_
_entity.id
_entity.type
_entity.pdbx_description
1 polymer ?
#
loop_
_entity_poly.entity_id
_entity_poly.type
_entity_poly.pdbx_seq_one_letter_code
_entity_poly.pdbx_strand_id
1 'polypeptide(L)'
;TGVSADTPFVVNSATGWITVSGPLDRESVEHYFFGVEARDHGSPSLSASASVTITVMDVNDNRPEFTQKEYFIRLNEDAAVGTSVLSVTAIDRDVNSAITYQITGGNTRNRFSISTQGGMGLITLSLPLDYKQERRYVLTVTASDRTLRDNCHVHINITDANTHRPVFQSAHYSVSINEDRPVGSTAVVISATDDDVGENARITYYLEDNVPQFRIDPDSGAITLQAELDYEDQVTYTLAITAKDNGIPQKADTTYVEIMVNDVNDNAPQFVSPHYQGMISEDAPPFTSVLQISATDRDAHTNGRVQYTFQNGEDGDGDFTIEPTSGIIRTVRRLDRENVPVYELTAYAVDRGIPPQRTPVHIQVTIQDVNDNAPVFPAEEFEVLVKENSIVGSVVAQITAVDPDEGPNAQIMYQIVEGNIPEIFQMDIFSGELTALIDLDYETKPEYVIVVQATSAPLVSRATVHIKLIDQNDNSPVLKNFQILFNNYVSNKSNTFPSGVIGKVPAYDPDVSDRLFYTFERGNELHLLIVNQSSGELRLSRKLDNNRPLVASMLVTVTDGIHSVTAQCVLRVIIITEEMLANSITVRLENMWQERFLSPLLSTFLEGVATVLATPKEDIFIFNIQNDTDVGGTVLNVSFSALAPRGGRYFSSEELQEQLYMKRMALTGASMLEVLPFDDNVCLREPCQNYMKCISVLKFDSSAPFIASPSTLFRPIHPITGLRCRCPQGFTGDYCETEINLCYSNPCLNGGICTRKEGGYTCVCRQHFSGE
;
A
#
# COMPACT_ATOMS: atom_id res chain seq x y z
N THR A 1 -130.21 39.25 -66.21
CA THR A 1 -129.79 39.78 -64.89
C THR A 1 -128.32 40.17 -65.01
N GLY A 2 -127.96 41.33 -64.45
CA GLY A 2 -126.73 42.06 -64.80
C GLY A 2 -125.43 41.27 -64.63
N VAL A 3 -124.53 41.46 -65.60
CA VAL A 3 -123.10 41.12 -65.46
C VAL A 3 -122.53 41.96 -64.31
N SER A 4 -121.69 41.34 -63.48
CA SER A 4 -120.96 41.95 -62.35
C SER A 4 -120.41 43.35 -62.66
N ALA A 5 -120.45 44.27 -61.69
CA ALA A 5 -120.05 45.67 -61.82
C ALA A 5 -118.56 45.92 -62.13
N ASP A 6 -117.72 44.87 -62.15
CA ASP A 6 -116.26 44.98 -62.32
C ASP A 6 -115.73 44.49 -63.68
N THR A 7 -116.58 44.10 -64.63
CA THR A 7 -116.11 43.82 -65.99
C THR A 7 -116.19 45.08 -66.86
N PRO A 8 -115.14 45.46 -67.63
CA PRO A 8 -115.16 46.63 -68.52
C PRO A 8 -116.02 46.39 -69.77
N PHE A 9 -117.06 45.58 -69.63
CA PHE A 9 -118.00 45.19 -70.68
C PHE A 9 -119.42 45.33 -70.17
N VAL A 10 -120.28 45.92 -70.99
CA VAL A 10 -121.71 46.09 -70.71
C VAL A 10 -122.49 45.34 -71.78
N VAL A 11 -123.46 44.53 -71.33
CA VAL A 11 -124.33 43.73 -72.19
C VAL A 11 -125.67 44.43 -72.32
N ASN A 12 -126.04 44.78 -73.55
CA ASN A 12 -127.33 45.39 -73.85
C ASN A 12 -128.47 44.39 -73.57
N SER A 13 -129.39 44.73 -72.68
CA SER A 13 -130.45 43.81 -72.21
C SER A 13 -131.51 43.48 -73.26
N ALA A 14 -131.65 44.28 -74.33
CA ALA A 14 -132.63 44.03 -75.40
C ALA A 14 -132.04 43.22 -76.56
N THR A 15 -130.76 43.42 -76.89
CA THR A 15 -130.13 42.81 -78.08
C THR A 15 -129.08 41.75 -77.76
N GLY A 16 -128.60 41.68 -76.52
CA GLY A 16 -127.48 40.82 -76.13
C GLY A 16 -126.09 41.29 -76.61
N TRP A 17 -125.97 42.48 -77.21
CA TRP A 17 -124.68 43.01 -77.66
C TRP A 17 -123.76 43.38 -76.50
N ILE A 18 -122.49 42.99 -76.59
CA ILE A 18 -121.46 43.27 -75.58
C ILE A 18 -120.58 44.39 -76.11
N THR A 19 -120.46 45.47 -75.35
CA THR A 19 -119.65 46.65 -75.69
C THR A 19 -118.68 46.98 -74.56
N VAL A 20 -117.53 47.54 -74.89
CA VAL A 20 -116.52 47.93 -73.91
C VAL A 20 -116.94 49.21 -73.19
N SER A 21 -116.82 49.27 -71.87
CA SER A 21 -117.18 50.43 -71.03
C SER A 21 -115.99 51.28 -70.58
N GLY A 22 -114.75 50.85 -70.83
CA GLY A 22 -113.51 51.57 -70.50
C GLY A 22 -112.32 51.14 -71.37
N PRO A 23 -111.16 51.82 -71.25
CA PRO A 23 -109.95 51.40 -71.96
C PRO A 23 -109.51 50.00 -71.49
N LEU A 24 -108.97 49.23 -72.43
CA LEU A 24 -108.39 47.90 -72.17
C LEU A 24 -106.87 48.03 -72.26
N ASP A 25 -106.18 47.44 -71.29
CA ASP A 25 -104.72 47.37 -71.22
C ASP A 25 -104.33 45.89 -71.12
N ARG A 26 -103.66 45.38 -72.16
CA ARG A 26 -103.35 43.96 -72.27
C ARG A 26 -102.28 43.55 -71.26
N GLU A 27 -101.29 44.41 -71.04
CA GLU A 27 -100.16 44.20 -70.13
C GLU A 27 -100.64 44.05 -68.68
N SER A 28 -101.82 44.60 -68.38
CA SER A 28 -102.53 44.38 -67.13
C SER A 28 -103.42 43.13 -67.14
N VAL A 29 -104.32 42.98 -68.15
CA VAL A 29 -105.26 41.84 -68.24
C VAL A 29 -105.46 41.40 -69.70
N GLU A 30 -104.98 40.20 -70.02
CA GLU A 30 -105.01 39.66 -71.40
C GLU A 30 -106.37 39.08 -71.81
N HIS A 31 -107.07 38.42 -70.88
CA HIS A 31 -108.33 37.73 -71.16
C HIS A 31 -109.39 38.07 -70.12
N TYR A 32 -110.59 38.38 -70.59
CA TYR A 32 -111.77 38.55 -69.75
C TYR A 32 -112.75 37.41 -69.98
N PHE A 33 -113.28 36.84 -68.90
CA PHE A 33 -114.24 35.73 -68.94
C PHE A 33 -115.45 36.06 -68.06
N PHE A 34 -116.65 36.03 -68.64
CA PHE A 34 -117.89 36.25 -67.89
C PHE A 34 -119.09 35.54 -68.50
N GLY A 35 -120.08 35.23 -67.67
CA GLY A 35 -121.34 34.62 -68.08
C GLY A 35 -122.42 35.65 -68.40
N VAL A 36 -123.24 35.37 -69.40
CA VAL A 36 -124.44 36.13 -69.75
C VAL A 36 -125.66 35.23 -69.65
N GLU A 37 -126.75 35.72 -69.08
CA GLU A 37 -128.03 34.99 -68.94
C GLU A 37 -129.15 35.78 -69.61
N ALA A 38 -129.88 35.13 -70.52
CA ALA A 38 -131.09 35.65 -71.15
C ALA A 38 -132.33 34.96 -70.54
N ARG A 39 -133.37 35.74 -70.21
CA ARG A 39 -134.60 35.26 -69.59
C ARG A 39 -135.82 35.77 -70.36
N ASP A 40 -136.81 34.90 -70.57
CA ASP A 40 -138.08 35.27 -71.20
C ASP A 40 -139.08 35.89 -70.20
N HIS A 41 -140.24 36.36 -70.69
CA HIS A 41 -141.27 37.03 -69.88
C HIS A 41 -142.48 36.13 -69.50
N GLY A 42 -142.35 34.80 -69.53
CA GLY A 42 -143.43 33.85 -69.19
C GLY A 42 -143.74 33.69 -67.69
N SER A 43 -144.83 33.00 -67.32
CA SER A 43 -145.18 32.67 -65.92
C SER A 43 -145.45 31.15 -65.73
N PRO A 44 -144.50 30.38 -65.18
CA PRO A 44 -143.16 30.79 -64.73
C PRO A 44 -142.18 31.03 -65.91
N SER A 45 -141.24 31.97 -65.74
CA SER A 45 -140.24 32.35 -66.76
C SER A 45 -139.11 31.33 -66.91
N LEU A 46 -138.63 31.09 -68.14
CA LEU A 46 -137.46 30.25 -68.43
C LEU A 46 -136.23 31.11 -68.77
N SER A 47 -135.02 30.64 -68.43
CA SER A 47 -133.76 31.31 -68.76
C SER A 47 -132.69 30.34 -69.31
N ALA A 48 -131.76 30.89 -70.08
CA ALA A 48 -130.58 30.18 -70.61
C ALA A 48 -129.32 31.06 -70.47
N SER A 49 -128.19 30.42 -70.17
CA SER A 49 -126.92 31.10 -69.92
C SER A 49 -125.82 30.66 -70.89
N ALA A 50 -124.91 31.56 -71.26
CA ALA A 50 -123.72 31.30 -72.07
C ALA A 50 -122.48 31.99 -71.46
N SER A 51 -121.29 31.45 -71.72
CA SER A 51 -120.02 32.05 -71.31
C SER A 51 -119.37 32.80 -72.47
N VAL A 52 -118.82 33.97 -72.18
CA VAL A 52 -118.13 34.84 -73.14
C VAL A 52 -116.67 34.98 -72.72
N THR A 53 -115.77 34.76 -73.67
CA THR A 53 -114.34 35.06 -73.52
C THR A 53 -113.98 36.17 -74.49
N ILE A 54 -113.33 37.22 -73.98
CA ILE A 54 -112.78 38.32 -74.78
C ILE A 54 -111.27 38.33 -74.61
N THR A 55 -110.55 38.27 -75.73
CA THR A 55 -109.08 38.38 -75.76
C THR A 55 -108.70 39.79 -76.22
N VAL A 56 -107.87 40.47 -75.43
CA VAL A 56 -107.29 41.77 -75.80
C VAL A 56 -106.07 41.54 -76.67
N MET A 57 -106.02 42.19 -77.84
CA MET A 57 -104.88 42.09 -78.76
C MET A 57 -103.79 43.09 -78.38
N ASP A 58 -102.53 42.69 -78.51
CA ASP A 58 -101.35 43.47 -78.14
C ASP A 58 -101.08 44.68 -79.06
N VAL A 59 -100.53 45.75 -78.48
CA VAL A 59 -100.08 46.97 -79.18
C VAL A 59 -98.73 47.36 -78.58
N ASN A 60 -97.73 47.63 -79.41
CA ASN A 60 -96.37 47.93 -78.95
C ASN A 60 -96.25 49.33 -78.31
N ASP A 61 -96.68 49.46 -77.06
CA ASP A 61 -96.71 50.72 -76.31
C ASP A 61 -95.72 50.76 -75.13
N ASN A 62 -94.97 49.68 -74.87
CA ASN A 62 -93.86 49.65 -73.93
C ASN A 62 -92.52 49.69 -74.67
N ARG A 63 -91.56 50.45 -74.12
CA ARG A 63 -90.20 50.47 -74.65
C ARG A 63 -89.38 49.36 -73.98
N PRO A 64 -88.38 48.78 -74.66
CA PRO A 64 -87.40 47.92 -74.01
C PRO A 64 -86.62 48.73 -72.98
N GLU A 65 -86.41 48.20 -71.77
CA GLU A 65 -85.67 48.86 -70.69
C GLU A 65 -84.46 48.03 -70.25
N PHE A 66 -83.27 48.63 -70.26
CA PHE A 66 -82.06 47.95 -69.78
C PHE A 66 -82.14 47.62 -68.28
N THR A 67 -81.70 46.41 -67.91
CA THR A 67 -81.67 45.97 -66.50
C THR A 67 -80.65 46.75 -65.66
N GLN A 68 -79.59 47.28 -66.28
CA GLN A 68 -78.64 48.20 -65.65
C GLN A 68 -78.29 49.34 -66.62
N LYS A 69 -78.15 50.55 -66.09
CA LYS A 69 -77.82 51.75 -66.88
C LYS A 69 -76.33 51.96 -67.08
N GLU A 70 -75.48 51.39 -66.22
CA GLU A 70 -74.03 51.63 -66.20
C GLU A 70 -73.26 50.32 -65.94
N TYR A 71 -72.21 50.07 -66.73
CA TYR A 71 -71.31 48.93 -66.59
C TYR A 71 -69.84 49.37 -66.60
N PHE A 72 -68.97 48.72 -65.81
CA PHE A 72 -67.55 49.05 -65.71
C PHE A 72 -66.68 47.81 -65.87
N ILE A 73 -65.68 47.87 -66.76
CA ILE A 73 -64.74 46.78 -66.99
C ILE A 73 -63.34 47.31 -67.35
N ARG A 74 -62.31 46.52 -67.06
CA ARG A 74 -60.93 46.74 -67.53
C ARG A 74 -60.59 45.71 -68.61
N LEU A 75 -59.95 46.16 -69.68
CA LEU A 75 -59.53 45.29 -70.79
C LEU A 75 -58.08 45.61 -71.15
N ASN A 76 -57.24 44.59 -71.25
CA ASN A 76 -55.84 44.77 -71.64
C ASN A 76 -55.76 45.12 -73.14
N GLU A 77 -54.80 45.95 -73.54
CA GLU A 77 -54.59 46.30 -74.95
C GLU A 77 -54.25 45.09 -75.83
N ASP A 78 -53.66 44.04 -75.25
CA ASP A 78 -53.32 42.79 -75.93
C ASP A 78 -54.51 41.81 -76.09
N ALA A 79 -55.69 42.17 -75.60
CA ALA A 79 -56.89 41.35 -75.72
C ALA A 79 -57.13 40.97 -77.18
N ALA A 80 -57.25 39.66 -77.45
CA ALA A 80 -57.39 39.16 -78.81
C ALA A 80 -58.68 39.67 -79.46
N VAL A 81 -58.61 40.00 -80.75
CA VAL A 81 -59.82 40.30 -81.52
C VAL A 81 -60.78 39.11 -81.47
N GLY A 82 -62.04 39.38 -81.17
CA GLY A 82 -63.09 38.39 -80.90
C GLY A 82 -63.38 38.16 -79.42
N THR A 83 -62.57 38.69 -78.51
CA THR A 83 -62.78 38.57 -77.06
C THR A 83 -64.16 39.11 -76.65
N SER A 84 -64.93 38.27 -75.94
CA SER A 84 -66.18 38.68 -75.29
C SER A 84 -65.87 39.63 -74.14
N VAL A 85 -66.29 40.88 -74.27
CA VAL A 85 -66.02 41.91 -73.26
C VAL A 85 -67.07 41.87 -72.16
N LEU A 86 -68.35 41.96 -72.54
CA LEU A 86 -69.47 42.04 -71.60
C LEU A 86 -70.80 41.77 -72.33
N SER A 87 -71.82 41.27 -71.63
CA SER A 87 -73.20 41.19 -72.13
C SER A 87 -74.12 42.20 -71.42
N VAL A 88 -74.99 42.85 -72.18
CA VAL A 88 -76.05 43.75 -71.68
C VAL A 88 -77.44 43.19 -71.99
N THR A 89 -78.42 43.48 -71.14
CA THR A 89 -79.78 42.93 -71.27
C THR A 89 -80.83 44.02 -71.06
N ALA A 90 -81.84 44.05 -71.93
CA ALA A 90 -83.04 44.85 -71.81
C ALA A 90 -84.29 43.96 -71.81
N ILE A 91 -85.35 44.42 -71.16
CA ILE A 91 -86.63 43.70 -71.02
C ILE A 91 -87.73 44.59 -71.59
N ASP A 92 -88.56 44.01 -72.45
CA ASP A 92 -89.76 44.63 -73.01
C ASP A 92 -90.99 43.89 -72.48
N ARG A 93 -92.08 44.61 -72.22
CA ARG A 93 -93.32 44.05 -71.65
C ARG A 93 -94.31 43.59 -72.73
N ASP A 94 -94.13 44.02 -73.97
CA ASP A 94 -95.02 43.69 -75.09
C ASP A 94 -94.76 42.24 -75.60
N VAL A 95 -95.82 41.51 -75.98
CA VAL A 95 -95.72 40.11 -76.43
C VAL A 95 -95.44 40.09 -77.94
N ASN A 96 -94.15 39.87 -78.26
CA ASN A 96 -93.51 39.72 -79.59
C ASN A 96 -92.52 40.83 -79.98
N SER A 97 -92.08 41.65 -79.04
CA SER A 97 -91.06 42.67 -79.28
C SER A 97 -89.66 42.06 -79.27
N ALA A 98 -89.14 41.76 -80.46
CA ALA A 98 -87.76 41.30 -80.64
C ALA A 98 -86.79 42.48 -80.41
N ILE A 99 -86.15 42.50 -79.24
CA ILE A 99 -85.18 43.53 -78.88
C ILE A 99 -83.89 43.34 -79.70
N THR A 100 -83.47 44.40 -80.36
CA THR A 100 -82.18 44.49 -81.07
C THR A 100 -81.25 45.45 -80.34
N TYR A 101 -79.98 45.05 -80.20
CA TYR A 101 -78.95 45.85 -79.53
C TYR A 101 -77.97 46.45 -80.55
N GLN A 102 -77.63 47.72 -80.38
CA GLN A 102 -76.67 48.44 -81.22
C GLN A 102 -75.80 49.36 -80.37
N ILE A 103 -74.51 49.48 -80.72
CA ILE A 103 -73.65 50.53 -80.14
C ILE A 103 -73.87 51.80 -80.96
N THR A 104 -74.51 52.79 -80.35
CA THR A 104 -74.92 54.03 -81.02
C THR A 104 -73.99 55.21 -80.73
N GLY A 105 -73.08 55.08 -79.77
CA GLY A 105 -72.11 56.12 -79.42
C GLY A 105 -70.88 55.61 -78.70
N GLY A 106 -69.81 56.43 -78.67
CA GLY A 106 -68.60 56.18 -77.88
C GLY A 106 -67.65 55.10 -78.39
N ASN A 107 -67.98 54.41 -79.50
CA ASN A 107 -67.14 53.40 -80.13
C ASN A 107 -66.14 54.01 -81.12
N THR A 108 -65.20 54.79 -80.61
CA THR A 108 -64.15 55.40 -81.42
C THR A 108 -63.36 54.34 -82.17
N ARG A 109 -63.08 54.59 -83.46
CA ARG A 109 -62.37 53.68 -84.39
C ARG A 109 -62.98 52.28 -84.50
N ASN A 110 -64.27 52.10 -84.17
CA ASN A 110 -65.01 50.83 -84.28
C ASN A 110 -64.29 49.66 -83.61
N ARG A 111 -63.71 49.88 -82.41
CA ARG A 111 -62.98 48.83 -81.68
C ARG A 111 -63.88 47.73 -81.16
N PHE A 112 -65.15 48.01 -80.92
CA PHE A 112 -66.10 47.05 -80.37
C PHE A 112 -67.25 46.77 -81.35
N SER A 113 -67.80 45.57 -81.29
CA SER A 113 -69.05 45.20 -81.97
C SER A 113 -70.04 44.65 -80.96
N ILE A 114 -71.33 44.79 -81.24
CA ILE A 114 -72.38 44.16 -80.44
C ILE A 114 -73.18 43.22 -81.34
N SER A 115 -73.48 42.04 -80.81
CA SER A 115 -74.37 41.07 -81.46
C SER A 115 -75.49 40.67 -80.50
N THR A 116 -76.67 40.39 -81.04
CA THR A 116 -77.80 39.91 -80.24
C THR A 116 -77.74 38.39 -80.17
N GLN A 117 -77.41 37.84 -79.00
CA GLN A 117 -77.30 36.40 -78.76
C GLN A 117 -78.20 36.01 -77.58
N GLY A 118 -79.16 35.11 -77.79
CA GLY A 118 -80.04 34.59 -76.73
C GLY A 118 -80.88 35.66 -76.01
N GLY A 119 -81.24 36.75 -76.69
CA GLY A 119 -81.99 37.88 -76.10
C GLY A 119 -81.12 38.93 -75.40
N MET A 120 -79.79 38.74 -75.35
CA MET A 120 -78.82 39.68 -74.78
C MET A 120 -77.94 40.32 -75.85
N GLY A 121 -77.44 41.52 -75.59
CA GLY A 121 -76.44 42.20 -76.41
C GLY A 121 -75.02 41.86 -75.94
N LEU A 122 -74.33 40.96 -76.63
CA LEU A 122 -72.93 40.62 -76.36
C LEU A 122 -71.99 41.59 -77.07
N ILE A 123 -71.20 42.33 -76.28
CA ILE A 123 -70.14 43.21 -76.77
C ILE A 123 -68.85 42.40 -76.91
N THR A 124 -68.27 42.43 -78.10
CA THR A 124 -66.99 41.78 -78.43
C THR A 124 -65.98 42.80 -78.96
N LEU A 125 -64.70 42.53 -78.75
CA LEU A 125 -63.63 43.33 -79.34
C LEU A 125 -63.49 42.98 -80.83
N SER A 126 -63.61 43.96 -81.73
CA SER A 126 -63.54 43.76 -83.19
C SER A 126 -62.20 44.13 -83.80
N LEU A 127 -61.44 45.02 -83.16
CA LEU A 127 -60.14 45.49 -83.65
C LEU A 127 -59.15 45.65 -82.48
N PRO A 128 -57.83 45.55 -82.73
CA PRO A 128 -56.82 45.70 -81.69
C PRO A 128 -56.93 47.03 -80.95
N LEU A 129 -56.65 46.98 -79.65
CA LEU A 129 -56.58 48.14 -78.78
C LEU A 129 -55.15 48.72 -78.78
N ASP A 130 -55.04 49.97 -78.36
CA ASP A 130 -53.76 50.66 -78.16
C ASP A 130 -53.92 51.58 -76.95
N TYR A 131 -53.28 51.21 -75.85
CA TYR A 131 -53.36 51.90 -74.56
C TYR A 131 -52.80 53.32 -74.63
N LYS A 132 -51.76 53.56 -75.44
CA LYS A 132 -51.18 54.90 -75.62
C LYS A 132 -52.11 55.81 -76.41
N GLN A 133 -52.88 55.23 -77.33
CA GLN A 133 -53.80 55.96 -78.16
C GLN A 133 -55.10 56.32 -77.44
N GLU A 134 -55.72 55.38 -76.71
CA GLU A 134 -57.01 55.61 -76.07
C GLU A 134 -57.22 54.71 -74.84
N ARG A 135 -57.25 55.34 -73.67
CA ARG A 135 -57.24 54.63 -72.36
C ARG A 135 -58.63 54.28 -71.84
N ARG A 136 -59.69 54.81 -72.44
CA ARG A 136 -61.06 54.60 -71.97
C ARG A 136 -62.06 54.75 -73.10
N TYR A 137 -62.97 53.78 -73.19
CA TYR A 137 -64.15 53.84 -74.05
C TYR A 137 -65.38 53.94 -73.15
N VAL A 138 -66.34 54.77 -73.55
CA VAL A 138 -67.66 54.86 -72.90
C VAL A 138 -68.71 54.60 -73.96
N LEU A 139 -69.03 53.34 -74.16
CA LEU A 139 -69.96 52.92 -75.21
C LEU A 139 -71.39 53.28 -74.79
N THR A 140 -72.15 53.91 -75.69
CA THR A 140 -73.60 54.06 -75.54
C THR A 140 -74.26 52.94 -76.31
N VAL A 141 -74.96 52.06 -75.61
CA VAL A 141 -75.64 50.91 -76.19
C VAL A 141 -77.14 51.15 -76.16
N THR A 142 -77.79 50.95 -77.29
CA THR A 142 -79.24 51.14 -77.46
C THR A 142 -79.91 49.78 -77.64
N ALA A 143 -80.96 49.53 -76.86
CA ALA A 143 -81.91 48.44 -77.07
C ALA A 143 -83.15 49.00 -77.76
N SER A 144 -83.64 48.35 -78.81
CA SER A 144 -84.82 48.79 -79.55
C SER A 144 -85.69 47.63 -80.04
N ASP A 145 -87.00 47.81 -79.92
CA ASP A 145 -88.07 46.91 -80.41
C ASP A 145 -88.53 47.24 -81.85
N ARG A 146 -87.79 48.12 -82.55
CA ARG A 146 -88.05 48.80 -83.86
C ARG A 146 -88.67 50.20 -83.75
N THR A 147 -89.55 50.47 -82.80
CA THR A 147 -90.25 51.77 -82.71
C THR A 147 -89.87 52.58 -81.49
N LEU A 148 -89.66 51.91 -80.36
CA LEU A 148 -89.21 52.48 -79.10
C LEU A 148 -87.78 52.00 -78.78
N ARG A 149 -87.11 52.76 -77.92
CA ARG A 149 -85.70 52.52 -77.58
C ARG A 149 -85.34 53.05 -76.20
N ASP A 150 -84.34 52.41 -75.61
CA ASP A 150 -83.67 52.84 -74.37
C ASP A 150 -82.15 52.70 -74.52
N ASN A 151 -81.38 53.39 -73.67
CA ASN A 151 -79.93 53.42 -73.73
C ASN A 151 -79.29 53.03 -72.38
N CYS A 152 -78.10 52.42 -72.42
CA CYS A 152 -77.19 52.24 -71.29
C CYS A 152 -75.74 52.59 -71.68
N HIS A 153 -74.87 52.72 -70.67
CA HIS A 153 -73.46 53.07 -70.85
C HIS A 153 -72.51 51.97 -70.35
N VAL A 154 -71.46 51.68 -71.13
CA VAL A 154 -70.42 50.70 -70.80
C VAL A 154 -69.06 51.38 -70.78
N HIS A 155 -68.46 51.50 -69.60
CA HIS A 155 -67.14 52.06 -69.36
C HIS A 155 -66.07 50.97 -69.42
N ILE A 156 -65.23 51.04 -70.44
CA ILE A 156 -64.13 50.11 -70.68
C ILE A 156 -62.83 50.88 -70.50
N ASN A 157 -62.11 50.63 -69.41
CA ASN A 157 -60.78 51.20 -69.21
C ASN A 157 -59.74 50.25 -69.82
N ILE A 158 -58.90 50.77 -70.72
CA ILE A 158 -57.80 50.02 -71.32
C ILE A 158 -56.60 50.06 -70.38
N THR A 159 -55.96 48.92 -70.16
CA THR A 159 -54.69 48.82 -69.43
C THR A 159 -53.55 48.45 -70.38
N ASP A 160 -52.34 48.87 -70.04
CA ASP A 160 -51.11 48.47 -70.74
C ASP A 160 -50.88 46.96 -70.61
N ALA A 161 -50.19 46.36 -71.58
CA ALA A 161 -49.94 44.92 -71.59
C ALA A 161 -48.70 44.54 -70.75
N ASN A 162 -48.81 43.47 -69.97
CA ASN A 162 -47.67 42.86 -69.28
C ASN A 162 -46.92 41.94 -70.25
N THR A 163 -45.86 42.44 -70.90
CA THR A 163 -45.21 41.75 -72.03
C THR A 163 -43.93 41.03 -71.61
N HIS A 164 -43.20 41.57 -70.64
CA HIS A 164 -42.02 40.95 -70.07
C HIS A 164 -42.40 40.19 -68.79
N ARG A 165 -41.44 39.46 -68.23
CA ARG A 165 -41.57 38.81 -66.93
C ARG A 165 -40.36 39.21 -66.11
N PRO A 166 -40.42 39.14 -64.77
CA PRO A 166 -39.23 39.31 -63.96
C PRO A 166 -38.20 38.25 -64.36
N VAL A 167 -36.92 38.62 -64.43
CA VAL A 167 -35.82 37.69 -64.70
C VAL A 167 -34.76 37.87 -63.64
N PHE A 168 -34.40 36.78 -62.95
CA PHE A 168 -33.30 36.81 -61.97
C PHE A 168 -31.94 37.03 -62.66
N GLN A 169 -31.02 37.71 -61.97
CA GLN A 169 -29.66 37.94 -62.49
C GLN A 169 -28.84 36.65 -62.70
N SER A 170 -29.17 35.59 -61.96
CA SER A 170 -28.55 34.27 -62.08
C SER A 170 -29.61 33.17 -62.00
N ALA A 171 -29.36 32.07 -62.72
CA ALA A 171 -30.17 30.86 -62.66
C ALA A 171 -30.01 30.09 -61.32
N HIS A 172 -28.91 30.32 -60.61
CA HIS A 172 -28.65 29.75 -59.30
C HIS A 172 -27.74 30.67 -58.46
N TYR A 173 -27.99 30.72 -57.16
CA TYR A 173 -27.18 31.44 -56.18
C TYR A 173 -26.64 30.45 -55.15
N SER A 174 -25.37 30.59 -54.78
CA SER A 174 -24.76 29.81 -53.71
C SER A 174 -24.07 30.75 -52.74
N VAL A 175 -24.35 30.60 -51.45
CA VAL A 175 -23.78 31.42 -50.37
C VAL A 175 -23.42 30.53 -49.19
N SER A 176 -22.31 30.85 -48.51
CA SER A 176 -21.95 30.21 -47.25
C SER A 176 -22.13 31.15 -46.06
N ILE A 177 -22.67 30.62 -44.97
CA ILE A 177 -22.89 31.34 -43.72
C ILE A 177 -22.51 30.46 -42.54
N ASN A 178 -21.92 31.04 -41.51
CA ASN A 178 -21.63 30.32 -40.26
C ASN A 178 -22.93 30.06 -39.50
N GLU A 179 -22.99 28.95 -38.78
CA GLU A 179 -24.17 28.58 -38.00
C GLU A 179 -24.42 29.52 -36.80
N ASP A 180 -23.35 30.07 -36.24
CA ASP A 180 -23.37 31.04 -35.13
C ASP A 180 -23.91 32.43 -35.50
N ARG A 181 -24.39 32.60 -36.75
CA ARG A 181 -24.96 33.86 -37.19
C ARG A 181 -26.24 34.18 -36.41
N PRO A 182 -26.36 35.39 -35.84
CA PRO A 182 -27.52 35.75 -35.06
C PRO A 182 -28.78 35.82 -35.92
N VAL A 183 -29.90 35.40 -35.31
CA VAL A 183 -31.24 35.54 -35.88
C VAL A 183 -31.50 37.00 -36.27
N GLY A 184 -32.08 37.19 -37.45
CA GLY A 184 -32.33 38.50 -38.06
C GLY A 184 -31.21 39.00 -38.99
N SER A 185 -30.06 38.33 -39.03
CA SER A 185 -29.01 38.64 -39.99
C SER A 185 -29.42 38.32 -41.44
N THR A 186 -28.88 39.06 -42.40
CA THR A 186 -29.10 38.80 -43.83
C THR A 186 -28.15 37.73 -44.33
N ALA A 187 -28.67 36.65 -44.90
CA ALA A 187 -27.88 35.59 -45.53
C ALA A 187 -27.37 36.05 -46.90
N VAL A 188 -28.29 36.46 -47.77
CA VAL A 188 -28.00 36.96 -49.12
C VAL A 188 -29.13 37.88 -49.58
N VAL A 189 -28.82 38.81 -50.49
CA VAL A 189 -29.82 39.64 -51.18
C VAL A 189 -29.83 39.23 -52.64
N ILE A 190 -31.00 38.84 -53.14
CA ILE A 190 -31.20 38.46 -54.54
C ILE A 190 -32.08 39.49 -55.24
N SER A 191 -31.93 39.59 -56.55
CA SER A 191 -32.73 40.54 -57.34
C SER A 191 -33.11 39.98 -58.71
N ALA A 192 -34.30 40.36 -59.15
CA ALA A 192 -34.81 40.17 -60.48
C ALA A 192 -35.08 41.54 -61.14
N THR A 193 -35.08 41.57 -62.47
CA THR A 193 -35.36 42.76 -63.27
C THR A 193 -36.49 42.48 -64.24
N ASP A 194 -37.38 43.43 -64.43
CA ASP A 194 -38.47 43.37 -65.41
C ASP A 194 -38.35 44.59 -66.34
N ASP A 195 -38.46 44.35 -67.64
CA ASP A 195 -38.28 45.36 -68.69
C ASP A 195 -39.57 46.15 -69.00
N ASP A 196 -40.71 45.82 -68.37
CA ASP A 196 -41.94 46.62 -68.44
C ASP A 196 -41.84 47.90 -67.59
N VAL A 197 -42.93 48.68 -67.46
CA VAL A 197 -42.93 49.96 -66.73
C VAL A 197 -44.10 50.04 -65.75
N GLY A 198 -43.89 50.73 -64.63
CA GLY A 198 -44.93 50.97 -63.64
C GLY A 198 -45.32 49.68 -62.92
N GLU A 199 -46.62 49.42 -62.80
CA GLU A 199 -47.11 48.26 -62.05
C GLU A 199 -46.77 46.92 -62.73
N ASN A 200 -46.60 46.91 -64.06
CA ASN A 200 -46.18 45.72 -64.80
C ASN A 200 -44.72 45.34 -64.54
N ALA A 201 -43.88 46.26 -64.04
CA ALA A 201 -42.49 45.96 -63.64
C ALA A 201 -42.26 46.00 -62.13
N ARG A 202 -43.32 46.13 -61.33
CA ARG A 202 -43.21 46.10 -59.86
C ARG A 202 -43.11 44.65 -59.40
N ILE A 203 -41.91 44.26 -58.98
CA ILE A 203 -41.59 42.88 -58.57
C ILE A 203 -41.87 42.69 -57.08
N THR A 204 -42.49 41.56 -56.74
CA THR A 204 -42.62 41.07 -55.37
C THR A 204 -41.99 39.69 -55.25
N TYR A 205 -41.15 39.48 -54.23
CA TYR A 205 -40.45 38.21 -54.00
C TYR A 205 -41.20 37.30 -53.03
N TYR A 206 -41.17 36.00 -53.30
CA TYR A 206 -41.80 34.97 -52.49
C TYR A 206 -40.85 33.78 -52.32
N LEU A 207 -40.78 33.26 -51.10
CA LEU A 207 -40.18 31.96 -50.81
C LEU A 207 -41.29 30.91 -50.96
N GLU A 208 -41.13 29.95 -51.89
CA GLU A 208 -42.18 28.96 -52.19
C GLU A 208 -42.34 27.93 -51.07
N ASP A 209 -41.22 27.46 -50.52
CA ASP A 209 -41.20 26.44 -49.46
C ASP A 209 -41.23 27.07 -48.07
N ASN A 210 -41.98 26.45 -47.14
CA ASN A 210 -41.97 26.88 -45.74
C ASN A 210 -40.72 26.36 -45.02
N VAL A 211 -39.59 27.07 -45.18
CA VAL A 211 -38.34 26.78 -44.47
C VAL A 211 -38.23 27.70 -43.25
N PRO A 212 -38.50 27.21 -42.02
CA PRO A 212 -38.67 28.06 -40.84
C PRO A 212 -37.43 28.87 -40.46
N GLN A 213 -36.25 28.44 -40.89
CA GLN A 213 -34.97 29.12 -40.67
C GLN A 213 -34.84 30.42 -41.50
N PHE A 214 -35.57 30.56 -42.62
CA PHE A 214 -35.39 31.67 -43.54
C PHE A 214 -36.70 32.37 -43.88
N ARG A 215 -36.59 33.69 -44.08
CA ARG A 215 -37.65 34.51 -44.66
C ARG A 215 -37.08 35.42 -45.72
N ILE A 216 -37.88 35.74 -46.73
CA ILE A 216 -37.51 36.74 -47.75
C ILE A 216 -38.34 38.00 -47.58
N ASP A 217 -37.68 39.15 -47.64
CA ASP A 217 -38.35 40.45 -47.69
C ASP A 217 -38.96 40.66 -49.10
N PRO A 218 -40.28 40.91 -49.20
CA PRO A 218 -40.99 40.89 -50.48
C PRO A 218 -40.63 42.04 -51.42
N ASP A 219 -40.10 43.16 -50.91
CA ASP A 219 -39.74 44.33 -51.71
C ASP A 219 -38.25 44.38 -52.06
N SER A 220 -37.36 43.99 -51.13
CA SER A 220 -35.90 44.08 -51.31
C SER A 220 -35.23 42.81 -51.79
N GLY A 221 -35.88 41.64 -51.69
CA GLY A 221 -35.28 40.35 -52.02
C GLY A 221 -34.20 39.90 -51.00
N ALA A 222 -34.15 40.52 -49.82
CA ALA A 222 -33.23 40.14 -48.75
C ALA A 222 -33.72 38.87 -48.03
N ILE A 223 -32.92 37.81 -48.06
CA ILE A 223 -33.16 36.58 -47.30
C ILE A 223 -32.52 36.74 -45.93
N THR A 224 -33.31 36.64 -44.87
CA THR A 224 -32.88 36.81 -43.47
C THR A 224 -33.13 35.57 -42.65
N LEU A 225 -32.27 35.31 -41.66
CA LEU A 225 -32.45 34.23 -40.70
C LEU A 225 -33.61 34.55 -39.75
N GLN A 226 -34.49 33.58 -39.54
CA GLN A 226 -35.61 33.64 -38.59
C GLN A 226 -35.43 32.68 -37.41
N ALA A 227 -34.60 31.64 -37.57
CA ALA A 227 -34.18 30.74 -36.51
C ALA A 227 -32.66 30.51 -36.58
N GLU A 228 -32.10 29.96 -35.51
CA GLU A 228 -30.70 29.54 -35.45
C GLU A 228 -30.44 28.41 -36.46
N LEU A 229 -29.19 28.33 -36.92
CA LEU A 229 -28.72 27.26 -37.77
C LEU A 229 -27.90 26.29 -36.92
N ASP A 230 -27.92 25.04 -37.31
CA ASP A 230 -27.22 23.94 -36.64
C ASP A 230 -26.60 23.08 -37.77
N TYR A 231 -25.28 23.11 -37.87
CA TYR A 231 -24.53 22.38 -38.87
C TYR A 231 -24.65 20.86 -38.64
N GLU A 232 -24.67 20.41 -37.37
CA GLU A 232 -24.82 19.01 -36.99
C GLU A 232 -26.18 18.42 -37.38
N ASP A 233 -27.21 19.26 -37.50
CA ASP A 233 -28.55 18.86 -37.99
C ASP A 233 -28.65 18.97 -39.52
N GLN A 234 -28.28 20.12 -40.09
CA GLN A 234 -28.45 20.37 -41.52
C GLN A 234 -27.39 21.29 -42.12
N VAL A 235 -26.48 20.68 -42.88
CA VAL A 235 -25.34 21.38 -43.52
C VAL A 235 -25.69 22.24 -44.74
N THR A 236 -26.87 22.10 -45.34
CA THR A 236 -27.25 22.82 -46.57
C THR A 236 -28.76 22.98 -46.70
N TYR A 237 -29.18 24.17 -47.14
CA TYR A 237 -30.58 24.50 -47.46
C TYR A 237 -30.71 24.92 -48.93
N THR A 238 -31.77 24.45 -49.60
CA THR A 238 -32.09 24.85 -50.97
C THR A 238 -33.42 25.58 -50.97
N LEU A 239 -33.39 26.89 -51.22
CA LEU A 239 -34.56 27.75 -51.19
C LEU A 239 -35.04 28.04 -52.61
N ALA A 240 -36.29 27.72 -52.93
CA ALA A 240 -36.94 28.12 -54.16
C ALA A 240 -37.55 29.52 -54.02
N ILE A 241 -37.02 30.50 -54.76
CA ILE A 241 -37.49 31.88 -54.72
C ILE A 241 -38.17 32.25 -56.03
N THR A 242 -39.39 32.76 -55.92
CA THR A 242 -40.17 33.24 -57.07
C THR A 242 -40.31 34.76 -57.02
N ALA A 243 -39.96 35.42 -58.12
CA ALA A 243 -40.22 36.83 -58.35
C ALA A 243 -41.47 36.96 -59.24
N LYS A 244 -42.48 37.70 -58.80
CA LYS A 244 -43.72 37.96 -59.55
C LYS A 244 -43.89 39.44 -59.82
N ASP A 245 -44.27 39.80 -61.04
CA ASP A 245 -44.70 41.17 -61.34
C ASP A 245 -46.15 41.42 -60.82
N ASN A 246 -46.57 42.68 -60.81
CA ASN A 246 -47.94 43.08 -60.52
C ASN A 246 -48.80 43.29 -61.79
N GLY A 247 -48.37 42.75 -62.94
CA GLY A 247 -49.09 42.84 -64.21
C GLY A 247 -50.36 41.98 -64.26
N ILE A 248 -51.20 42.16 -65.29
CA ILE A 248 -52.41 41.35 -65.50
C ILE A 248 -52.39 40.75 -66.92
N PRO A 249 -52.24 39.42 -67.09
CA PRO A 249 -51.94 38.42 -66.05
C PRO A 249 -50.54 38.63 -65.45
N GLN A 250 -50.36 38.21 -64.20
CA GLN A 250 -49.05 38.24 -63.55
C GLN A 250 -48.11 37.23 -64.21
N LYS A 251 -46.86 37.62 -64.45
CA LYS A 251 -45.80 36.70 -64.85
C LYS A 251 -44.78 36.55 -63.73
N ALA A 252 -44.06 35.44 -63.78
CA ALA A 252 -43.15 35.03 -62.73
C ALA A 252 -41.94 34.30 -63.30
N ASP A 253 -40.85 34.33 -62.53
CA ASP A 253 -39.66 33.50 -62.71
C ASP A 253 -39.23 32.95 -61.36
N THR A 254 -38.58 31.79 -61.35
CA THR A 254 -38.17 31.08 -60.13
C THR A 254 -36.69 30.70 -60.21
N THR A 255 -35.94 30.97 -59.15
CA THR A 255 -34.52 30.62 -59.01
C THR A 255 -34.30 29.81 -57.73
N TYR A 256 -33.16 29.12 -57.65
CA TYR A 256 -32.77 28.36 -56.46
C TYR A 256 -31.58 29.02 -55.77
N VAL A 257 -31.67 29.18 -54.46
CA VAL A 257 -30.60 29.66 -53.60
C VAL A 257 -30.14 28.52 -52.71
N GLU A 258 -28.91 28.06 -52.90
CA GLU A 258 -28.25 27.10 -52.02
C GLU A 258 -27.49 27.85 -50.93
N ILE A 259 -27.85 27.57 -49.68
CA ILE A 259 -27.21 28.11 -48.49
C ILE A 259 -26.40 26.98 -47.85
N MET A 260 -25.08 27.09 -47.92
CA MET A 260 -24.16 26.18 -47.25
C MET A 260 -23.88 26.68 -45.84
N VAL A 261 -24.12 25.84 -44.83
CA VAL A 261 -23.79 26.18 -43.44
C VAL A 261 -22.31 25.84 -43.22
N ASN A 262 -21.55 26.77 -42.67
CA ASN A 262 -20.20 26.52 -42.21
C ASN A 262 -20.25 26.18 -40.72
N ASP A 263 -19.66 25.04 -40.40
CA ASP A 263 -19.37 24.54 -39.06
C ASP A 263 -18.53 25.54 -38.23
N VAL A 264 -18.96 25.77 -37.00
CA VAL A 264 -18.29 26.55 -35.95
C VAL A 264 -18.01 25.62 -34.79
N ASN A 265 -16.90 25.85 -34.07
CA ASN A 265 -16.47 24.97 -32.99
C ASN A 265 -17.30 25.19 -31.70
N ASP A 266 -18.56 24.76 -31.68
CA ASP A 266 -19.50 24.98 -30.58
C ASP A 266 -19.80 23.72 -29.74
N ASN A 267 -19.46 22.52 -30.22
CA ASN A 267 -19.44 21.32 -29.40
C ASN A 267 -18.05 21.09 -28.78
N ALA A 268 -18.03 20.57 -27.54
CA ALA A 268 -16.79 20.16 -26.89
C ALA A 268 -16.62 18.65 -27.01
N PRO A 269 -15.38 18.12 -27.05
CA PRO A 269 -15.15 16.68 -27.08
C PRO A 269 -15.81 15.98 -25.90
N GLN A 270 -16.46 14.83 -26.11
CA GLN A 270 -17.13 14.07 -25.05
C GLN A 270 -16.53 12.66 -24.93
N PHE A 271 -16.04 12.30 -23.74
CA PHE A 271 -15.56 10.94 -23.48
C PHE A 271 -16.69 9.90 -23.53
N VAL A 272 -16.39 8.73 -24.08
CA VAL A 272 -17.32 7.60 -24.19
C VAL A 272 -17.68 7.03 -22.81
N SER A 273 -16.77 7.12 -21.84
CA SER A 273 -16.98 6.76 -20.44
C SER A 273 -16.61 7.92 -19.52
N PRO A 274 -17.37 8.17 -18.43
CA PRO A 274 -17.03 9.20 -17.45
C PRO A 274 -15.82 8.82 -16.57
N HIS A 275 -15.46 7.53 -16.50
CA HIS A 275 -14.33 7.03 -15.71
C HIS A 275 -13.66 5.86 -16.43
N TYR A 276 -12.33 5.77 -16.35
CA TYR A 276 -11.55 4.65 -16.88
C TYR A 276 -10.71 4.02 -15.78
N GLN A 277 -10.67 2.69 -15.76
CA GLN A 277 -9.86 1.92 -14.83
C GLN A 277 -8.93 0.98 -15.61
N GLY A 278 -7.65 1.01 -15.26
CA GLY A 278 -6.62 0.14 -15.81
C GLY A 278 -5.87 -0.61 -14.73
N MET A 279 -5.30 -1.74 -15.10
CA MET A 279 -4.39 -2.50 -14.26
C MET A 279 -3.11 -2.75 -15.04
N ILE A 280 -1.97 -2.61 -14.37
CA ILE A 280 -0.66 -2.91 -14.96
C ILE A 280 0.26 -3.50 -13.90
N SER A 281 1.03 -4.51 -14.27
CA SER A 281 2.04 -5.11 -13.40
C SER A 281 3.19 -4.14 -13.15
N GLU A 282 3.75 -4.09 -11.95
CA GLU A 282 4.92 -3.24 -11.67
C GLU A 282 6.19 -3.67 -12.43
N ASP A 283 6.32 -4.97 -12.72
CA ASP A 283 7.41 -5.52 -13.53
C ASP A 283 7.27 -5.19 -15.03
N ALA A 284 6.18 -4.53 -15.44
CA ALA A 284 5.94 -4.18 -16.82
C ALA A 284 7.06 -3.27 -17.34
N PRO A 285 7.65 -3.59 -18.51
CA PRO A 285 8.69 -2.75 -19.07
C PRO A 285 8.14 -1.36 -19.46
N PRO A 286 9.01 -0.34 -19.55
CA PRO A 286 8.63 0.96 -20.11
C PRO A 286 7.95 0.83 -21.48
N PHE A 287 7.02 1.73 -21.77
CA PHE A 287 6.18 1.79 -22.98
C PHE A 287 5.14 0.68 -23.13
N THR A 288 4.81 -0.01 -22.04
CA THR A 288 3.71 -0.99 -22.01
C THR A 288 2.37 -0.26 -22.00
N SER A 289 1.43 -0.71 -22.84
CA SER A 289 0.07 -0.15 -22.92
C SER A 289 -0.76 -0.59 -21.71
N VAL A 290 -1.38 0.38 -21.03
CA VAL A 290 -2.21 0.16 -19.84
C VAL A 290 -3.68 0.05 -20.24
N LEU A 291 -4.21 1.11 -20.86
CA LEU A 291 -5.58 1.19 -21.33
C LEU A 291 -5.71 2.20 -22.47
N GLN A 292 -6.86 2.22 -23.14
CA GLN A 292 -7.17 3.19 -24.18
C GLN A 292 -8.42 3.99 -23.80
N ILE A 293 -8.32 5.32 -23.81
CA ILE A 293 -9.47 6.22 -23.66
C ILE A 293 -9.97 6.69 -25.03
N SER A 294 -11.23 7.10 -25.09
CA SER A 294 -11.84 7.57 -26.33
C SER A 294 -12.88 8.66 -26.05
N ALA A 295 -12.87 9.69 -26.88
CA ALA A 295 -13.83 10.78 -26.90
C ALA A 295 -14.26 11.07 -28.35
N THR A 296 -15.48 11.58 -28.48
CA THR A 296 -16.10 11.97 -29.74
C THR A 296 -16.49 13.43 -29.69
N ASP A 297 -16.31 14.13 -30.80
CA ASP A 297 -16.77 15.49 -30.99
C ASP A 297 -17.78 15.50 -32.15
N ARG A 298 -18.82 16.34 -32.05
CA ARG A 298 -19.91 16.35 -33.01
C ARG A 298 -19.62 17.28 -34.19
N ASP A 299 -18.76 18.27 -33.99
CA ASP A 299 -18.38 19.23 -35.01
C ASP A 299 -17.68 18.53 -36.20
N ALA A 300 -17.60 19.20 -37.34
CA ALA A 300 -16.94 18.66 -38.52
C ALA A 300 -15.44 18.98 -38.60
N HIS A 301 -14.75 18.20 -39.43
CA HIS A 301 -13.38 18.48 -39.86
C HIS A 301 -12.38 18.69 -38.72
N THR A 302 -11.81 19.90 -38.59
CA THR A 302 -10.84 20.22 -37.55
C THR A 302 -11.49 20.51 -36.20
N ASN A 303 -12.70 21.05 -36.21
CA ASN A 303 -13.47 21.31 -35.00
C ASN A 303 -13.86 19.97 -34.35
N GLY A 304 -14.24 18.97 -35.13
CA GLY A 304 -14.48 17.62 -34.61
C GLY A 304 -13.24 16.76 -34.29
N ARG A 305 -12.01 17.25 -34.54
CA ARG A 305 -10.81 16.39 -34.50
C ARG A 305 -10.18 16.37 -33.12
N VAL A 306 -10.54 15.35 -32.35
CA VAL A 306 -10.05 15.13 -30.99
C VAL A 306 -8.59 14.70 -30.93
N GLN A 307 -7.85 15.27 -29.97
CA GLN A 307 -6.55 14.81 -29.50
C GLN A 307 -6.55 14.62 -27.98
N TYR A 308 -5.76 13.65 -27.51
CA TYR A 308 -5.62 13.34 -26.09
C TYR A 308 -4.31 13.89 -25.52
N THR A 309 -4.35 14.37 -24.29
CA THR A 309 -3.17 14.92 -23.62
C THR A 309 -3.30 14.89 -22.10
N PHE A 310 -2.17 14.77 -21.40
CA PHE A 310 -2.06 15.11 -19.98
C PHE A 310 -1.59 16.57 -19.85
N GLN A 311 -2.06 17.27 -18.83
CA GLN A 311 -1.68 18.67 -18.57
C GLN A 311 -1.23 18.83 -17.12
N ASN A 312 -0.39 19.84 -16.85
CA ASN A 312 -0.01 20.25 -15.49
C ASN A 312 0.53 19.15 -14.55
N GLY A 313 1.17 18.10 -15.08
CA GLY A 313 1.71 16.99 -14.27
C GLY A 313 0.66 15.97 -13.81
N GLU A 314 -0.52 15.96 -14.43
CA GLU A 314 -1.60 14.99 -14.17
C GLU A 314 -1.34 13.61 -14.83
N ASP A 315 -0.08 13.34 -15.20
CA ASP A 315 0.44 12.12 -15.81
C ASP A 315 1.14 11.18 -14.80
N GLY A 316 0.91 11.41 -13.51
CA GLY A 316 1.52 10.62 -12.43
C GLY A 316 3.00 10.94 -12.27
N ASP A 317 3.37 12.22 -12.23
CA ASP A 317 4.78 12.67 -12.11
C ASP A 317 5.69 12.13 -13.23
N GLY A 318 5.15 12.07 -14.45
CA GLY A 318 5.85 11.57 -15.64
C GLY A 318 5.96 10.05 -15.75
N ASP A 319 5.25 9.28 -14.90
CA ASP A 319 5.19 7.81 -15.01
C ASP A 319 4.41 7.33 -16.24
N PHE A 320 3.45 8.13 -16.70
CA PHE A 320 2.57 7.77 -17.81
C PHE A 320 2.68 8.77 -18.97
N THR A 321 2.38 8.26 -20.16
CA THR A 321 2.23 9.08 -21.37
C THR A 321 0.99 8.65 -22.12
N ILE A 322 0.40 9.56 -22.88
CA ILE A 322 -0.78 9.30 -23.69
C ILE A 322 -0.50 9.60 -25.15
N GLU A 323 -0.81 8.66 -26.02
CA GLU A 323 -0.66 8.84 -27.45
C GLU A 323 -1.76 9.76 -28.01
N PRO A 324 -1.42 10.94 -28.60
CA PRO A 324 -2.40 11.99 -28.85
C PRO A 324 -3.53 11.65 -29.82
N THR A 325 -3.38 10.64 -30.67
CA THR A 325 -4.39 10.26 -31.67
C THR A 325 -5.17 9.01 -31.30
N SER A 326 -4.56 8.07 -30.58
CA SER A 326 -5.19 6.79 -30.24
C SER A 326 -5.82 6.81 -28.85
N GLY A 327 -5.38 7.69 -27.95
CA GLY A 327 -5.80 7.70 -26.55
C GLY A 327 -5.21 6.54 -25.74
N ILE A 328 -4.19 5.83 -26.26
CA ILE A 328 -3.52 4.76 -25.53
C ILE A 328 -2.60 5.37 -24.48
N ILE A 329 -2.80 4.99 -23.22
CA ILE A 329 -1.94 5.35 -22.09
C ILE A 329 -0.88 4.27 -21.93
N ARG A 330 0.37 4.68 -21.78
CA ARG A 330 1.54 3.81 -21.63
C ARG A 330 2.40 4.23 -20.45
N THR A 331 3.12 3.27 -19.90
CA THR A 331 4.18 3.54 -18.92
C THR A 331 5.39 4.21 -19.58
N VAL A 332 6.09 5.07 -18.86
CA VAL A 332 7.33 5.75 -19.32
C VAL A 332 8.56 5.18 -18.64
N ARG A 333 8.43 4.80 -17.36
CA ARG A 333 9.47 4.15 -16.56
C ARG A 333 8.90 2.88 -15.91
N ARG A 334 9.76 2.17 -15.19
CA ARG A 334 9.32 1.05 -14.34
C ARG A 334 8.53 1.61 -13.18
N LEU A 335 7.48 0.90 -12.82
CA LEU A 335 6.63 1.23 -11.69
C LEU A 335 7.07 0.38 -10.50
N ASP A 336 6.63 0.79 -9.32
CA ASP A 336 6.94 0.17 -8.03
C ASP A 336 5.68 0.34 -7.18
N ARG A 337 5.02 -0.78 -6.90
CA ARG A 337 3.74 -0.81 -6.19
C ARG A 337 3.93 -0.47 -4.73
N GLU A 338 5.02 -0.92 -4.10
CA GLU A 338 5.35 -0.65 -2.69
C GLU A 338 5.52 0.86 -2.44
N ASN A 339 5.96 1.60 -3.46
CA ASN A 339 6.02 3.06 -3.42
C ASN A 339 4.68 3.72 -3.77
N VAL A 340 4.08 3.37 -4.92
CA VAL A 340 2.81 3.96 -5.39
C VAL A 340 1.88 2.88 -5.97
N PRO A 341 0.90 2.38 -5.20
CA PRO A 341 0.05 1.26 -5.62
C PRO A 341 -1.09 1.67 -6.56
N VAL A 342 -1.50 2.94 -6.53
CA VAL A 342 -2.60 3.47 -7.34
C VAL A 342 -2.27 4.86 -7.83
N TYR A 343 -2.42 5.08 -9.14
CA TYR A 343 -2.28 6.38 -9.78
C TYR A 343 -3.65 6.93 -10.16
N GLU A 344 -3.91 8.17 -9.77
CA GLU A 344 -5.08 8.95 -10.18
C GLU A 344 -4.63 9.98 -11.23
N LEU A 345 -4.93 9.70 -12.49
CA LEU A 345 -4.54 10.52 -13.64
C LEU A 345 -5.74 11.33 -14.13
N THR A 346 -5.47 12.50 -14.74
CA THR A 346 -6.51 13.30 -15.40
C THR A 346 -6.06 13.63 -16.81
N ALA A 347 -6.76 13.04 -17.80
CA ALA A 347 -6.51 13.28 -19.22
C ALA A 347 -7.52 14.27 -19.80
N TYR A 348 -7.13 14.96 -20.86
CA TYR A 348 -8.01 15.87 -21.61
C TYR A 348 -8.19 15.38 -23.04
N ALA A 349 -9.44 15.42 -23.51
CA ALA A 349 -9.76 15.42 -24.93
C ALA A 349 -9.86 16.88 -25.37
N VAL A 350 -9.11 17.25 -26.41
CA VAL A 350 -9.01 18.61 -26.93
C VAL A 350 -9.30 18.56 -28.42
N ASP A 351 -10.22 19.39 -28.89
CA ASP A 351 -10.47 19.53 -30.32
C ASP A 351 -9.33 20.29 -31.03
N ARG A 352 -9.46 20.53 -32.33
CA ARG A 352 -8.56 21.42 -33.09
C ARG A 352 -9.28 22.65 -33.64
N GLY A 353 -10.37 23.04 -33.01
CA GLY A 353 -11.09 24.27 -33.32
C GLY A 353 -10.36 25.51 -32.80
N ILE A 354 -10.87 26.69 -33.18
CA ILE A 354 -10.32 27.99 -32.76
C ILE A 354 -11.48 28.87 -32.26
N PRO A 355 -11.58 29.14 -30.94
CA PRO A 355 -10.73 28.65 -29.85
C PRO A 355 -10.95 27.15 -29.58
N PRO A 356 -9.93 26.41 -29.11
CA PRO A 356 -10.07 24.98 -28.85
C PRO A 356 -10.88 24.72 -27.58
N GLN A 357 -11.84 23.80 -27.63
CA GLN A 357 -12.54 23.29 -26.46
C GLN A 357 -11.86 22.03 -25.92
N ARG A 358 -12.06 21.79 -24.62
CA ARG A 358 -11.46 20.65 -23.93
C ARG A 358 -12.38 20.09 -22.85
N THR A 359 -12.31 18.79 -22.63
CA THR A 359 -12.99 18.12 -21.52
C THR A 359 -12.01 17.22 -20.75
N PRO A 360 -12.06 17.21 -19.41
CA PRO A 360 -11.25 16.31 -18.58
C PRO A 360 -11.94 14.95 -18.37
N VAL A 361 -11.14 13.92 -18.08
CA VAL A 361 -11.61 12.62 -17.56
C VAL A 361 -10.65 12.07 -16.50
N HIS A 362 -11.23 11.47 -15.46
CA HIS A 362 -10.47 10.80 -14.40
C HIS A 362 -10.18 9.34 -14.76
N ILE A 363 -8.95 8.94 -14.48
CA ILE A 363 -8.41 7.62 -14.84
C ILE A 363 -7.68 7.07 -13.63
N GLN A 364 -8.11 5.90 -13.17
CA GLN A 364 -7.47 5.20 -12.07
C GLN A 364 -6.66 4.03 -12.62
N VAL A 365 -5.37 4.00 -12.32
CA VAL A 365 -4.47 2.89 -12.69
C VAL A 365 -4.02 2.19 -11.42
N THR A 366 -4.42 0.94 -11.26
CA THR A 366 -3.99 0.09 -10.14
C THR A 366 -2.76 -0.72 -10.56
N ILE A 367 -1.71 -0.67 -9.76
CA ILE A 367 -0.49 -1.44 -9.99
C ILE A 367 -0.68 -2.84 -9.40
N GLN A 368 -0.40 -3.88 -10.19
CA GLN A 368 -0.46 -5.26 -9.76
C GLN A 368 0.88 -5.67 -9.16
N ASP A 369 0.77 -6.34 -8.02
CA ASP A 369 1.87 -6.83 -7.20
C ASP A 369 2.65 -7.98 -7.87
N VAL A 370 3.96 -7.91 -7.77
CA VAL A 370 4.92 -8.93 -8.15
C VAL A 370 5.80 -9.22 -6.94
N ASN A 371 6.02 -10.50 -6.64
CA ASN A 371 6.88 -10.93 -5.54
C ASN A 371 8.36 -10.60 -5.82
N ASP A 372 8.78 -9.37 -5.55
CA ASP A 372 10.14 -8.87 -5.76
C ASP A 372 10.84 -8.42 -4.47
N ASN A 373 10.14 -8.39 -3.33
CA ASN A 373 10.73 -8.15 -2.02
C ASN A 373 10.75 -9.43 -1.17
N ALA A 374 11.93 -9.73 -0.60
CA ALA A 374 12.02 -10.80 0.39
C ALA A 374 11.50 -10.33 1.75
N PRO A 375 11.02 -11.23 2.64
CA PRO A 375 10.61 -10.84 3.98
C PRO A 375 11.81 -10.27 4.72
N VAL A 376 11.65 -9.24 5.53
CA VAL A 376 12.74 -8.58 6.24
C VAL A 376 12.55 -8.71 7.74
N PHE A 377 13.54 -9.29 8.42
CA PHE A 377 13.62 -9.24 9.88
C PHE A 377 14.03 -7.84 10.35
N PRO A 378 13.50 -7.33 11.47
CA PRO A 378 13.89 -6.03 12.02
C PRO A 378 15.35 -5.98 12.51
N ALA A 379 15.98 -7.12 12.73
CA ALA A 379 17.38 -7.26 13.14
C ALA A 379 18.01 -8.52 12.51
N GLU A 380 19.34 -8.49 12.29
CA GLU A 380 20.11 -9.67 11.84
C GLU A 380 20.34 -10.69 12.97
N GLU A 381 20.42 -10.18 14.20
CA GLU A 381 20.63 -10.97 15.42
C GLU A 381 19.55 -10.62 16.46
N PHE A 382 18.94 -11.65 17.03
CA PHE A 382 17.98 -11.54 18.13
C PHE A 382 18.58 -12.11 19.41
N GLU A 383 18.45 -11.40 20.52
CA GLU A 383 18.79 -11.92 21.85
C GLU A 383 17.49 -12.21 22.63
N VAL A 384 17.32 -13.47 23.03
CA VAL A 384 16.19 -13.96 23.81
C VAL A 384 16.72 -14.43 25.15
N LEU A 385 16.16 -13.88 26.23
CA LEU A 385 16.47 -14.30 27.60
C LEU A 385 15.38 -15.24 28.10
N VAL A 386 15.74 -16.47 28.42
CA VAL A 386 14.81 -17.51 28.87
C VAL A 386 15.26 -17.97 30.25
N LYS A 387 14.36 -18.04 31.22
CA LYS A 387 14.72 -18.65 32.50
C LYS A 387 14.93 -20.15 32.30
N GLU A 388 15.94 -20.73 32.92
CA GLU A 388 15.99 -22.18 32.99
C GLU A 388 14.78 -22.74 33.77
N ASN A 389 14.53 -24.04 33.65
CA ASN A 389 13.35 -24.70 34.23
C ASN A 389 12.01 -24.08 33.76
N SER A 390 12.03 -23.37 32.63
CA SER A 390 10.81 -22.86 32.00
C SER A 390 9.93 -24.03 31.55
N ILE A 391 8.61 -23.87 31.71
CA ILE A 391 7.65 -24.94 31.44
C ILE A 391 7.85 -25.49 30.03
N VAL A 392 8.06 -26.81 29.92
CA VAL A 392 8.15 -27.49 28.62
C VAL A 392 6.88 -27.26 27.80
N GLY A 393 7.04 -26.84 26.55
CA GLY A 393 5.95 -26.46 25.67
C GLY A 393 5.51 -24.99 25.80
N SER A 394 6.18 -24.18 26.61
CA SER A 394 5.94 -22.73 26.65
C SER A 394 6.66 -21.99 25.53
N VAL A 395 6.06 -20.87 25.10
CA VAL A 395 6.64 -19.96 24.12
C VAL A 395 7.76 -19.17 24.80
N VAL A 396 8.97 -19.27 24.27
CA VAL A 396 10.18 -18.62 24.79
C VAL A 396 10.52 -17.32 24.04
N ALA A 397 10.07 -17.18 22.79
CA ALA A 397 10.23 -15.98 22.00
C ALA A 397 9.20 -15.91 20.87
N GLN A 398 9.08 -14.75 20.25
CA GLN A 398 8.38 -14.59 18.97
C GLN A 398 9.29 -13.82 18.02
N ILE A 399 9.65 -14.43 16.88
CA ILE A 399 10.55 -13.86 15.89
C ILE A 399 9.79 -13.65 14.59
N THR A 400 9.59 -12.40 14.20
CA THR A 400 8.77 -12.01 13.06
C THR A 400 9.54 -11.19 12.04
N ALA A 401 9.15 -11.32 10.78
CA ALA A 401 9.60 -10.53 9.64
C ALA A 401 8.42 -9.77 9.04
N VAL A 402 8.71 -8.78 8.19
CA VAL A 402 7.71 -8.01 7.44
C VAL A 402 8.06 -8.10 5.97
N ASP A 403 7.06 -8.35 5.13
CA ASP A 403 7.18 -8.41 3.69
C ASP A 403 6.29 -7.29 3.10
N PRO A 404 6.84 -6.37 2.29
CA PRO A 404 6.10 -5.21 1.80
C PRO A 404 5.15 -5.53 0.63
N ASP A 405 5.24 -6.72 0.02
CA ASP A 405 4.41 -7.16 -1.10
C ASP A 405 2.92 -7.30 -0.68
N GLU A 406 2.04 -7.76 -1.57
CA GLU A 406 0.60 -7.88 -1.33
C GLU A 406 0.08 -9.32 -1.33
N GLY A 407 -0.90 -9.59 -0.47
CA GLY A 407 -1.68 -10.82 -0.47
C GLY A 407 -0.80 -12.07 -0.27
N PRO A 408 -0.81 -13.05 -1.21
CA PRO A 408 -0.01 -14.26 -1.08
C PRO A 408 1.50 -14.01 -1.19
N ASN A 409 1.92 -12.91 -1.83
CA ASN A 409 3.33 -12.57 -1.96
C ASN A 409 3.91 -12.05 -0.64
N ALA A 410 3.13 -11.33 0.18
CA ALA A 410 3.53 -11.00 1.55
C ALA A 410 3.20 -12.06 2.62
N GLN A 411 2.75 -13.26 2.24
CA GLN A 411 2.46 -14.31 3.21
C GLN A 411 3.74 -15.02 3.67
N ILE A 412 4.18 -14.70 4.88
CA ILE A 412 5.42 -15.21 5.46
C ILE A 412 5.21 -16.56 6.13
N MET A 413 6.10 -17.50 5.82
CA MET A 413 6.27 -18.76 6.56
C MET A 413 7.62 -18.80 7.27
N TYR A 414 7.62 -19.24 8.53
CA TYR A 414 8.81 -19.32 9.38
C TYR A 414 9.30 -20.75 9.57
N GLN A 415 10.61 -20.93 9.66
CA GLN A 415 11.23 -22.22 10.00
C GLN A 415 12.61 -22.04 10.64
N ILE A 416 13.05 -23.04 11.41
CA ILE A 416 14.42 -23.12 11.92
C ILE A 416 15.25 -23.91 10.91
N VAL A 417 16.34 -23.33 10.41
CA VAL A 417 17.17 -23.93 9.35
C VAL A 417 18.51 -24.47 9.87
N GLU A 418 19.04 -23.91 10.96
CA GLU A 418 20.34 -24.32 11.52
C GLU A 418 20.36 -24.22 13.06
N GLY A 419 21.31 -24.91 13.70
CA GLY A 419 21.61 -24.79 15.14
C GLY A 419 20.68 -25.57 16.09
N ASN A 420 19.58 -26.13 15.60
CA ASN A 420 18.56 -26.79 16.43
C ASN A 420 18.70 -28.33 16.45
N ILE A 421 19.83 -28.85 16.91
CA ILE A 421 20.08 -30.30 17.05
C ILE A 421 20.19 -30.62 18.54
N PRO A 422 19.40 -31.56 19.11
CA PRO A 422 18.48 -32.52 18.47
C PRO A 422 16.99 -32.09 18.48
N GLU A 423 16.62 -30.95 17.88
CA GLU A 423 15.24 -30.40 17.86
C GLU A 423 14.71 -29.99 19.25
N ILE A 424 15.45 -29.10 19.90
CA ILE A 424 15.14 -28.56 21.24
C ILE A 424 14.02 -27.52 21.15
N PHE A 425 13.98 -26.77 20.04
CA PHE A 425 12.99 -25.72 19.81
C PHE A 425 12.08 -26.07 18.64
N GLN A 426 10.83 -25.63 18.72
CA GLN A 426 9.88 -25.66 17.61
C GLN A 426 9.45 -24.24 17.28
N MET A 427 9.40 -23.89 16.00
CA MET A 427 8.88 -22.60 15.55
C MET A 427 7.53 -22.81 14.88
N ASP A 428 6.54 -22.01 15.26
CA ASP A 428 5.26 -21.98 14.55
C ASP A 428 5.44 -21.33 13.18
N ILE A 429 4.89 -21.99 12.16
CA ILE A 429 5.12 -21.64 10.76
C ILE A 429 4.45 -20.31 10.36
N PHE A 430 3.45 -19.81 11.09
CA PHE A 430 2.71 -18.60 10.75
C PHE A 430 2.90 -17.46 11.77
N SER A 431 2.99 -17.76 13.06
CA SER A 431 3.13 -16.75 14.12
C SER A 431 4.59 -16.39 14.43
N GLY A 432 5.54 -17.24 14.05
CA GLY A 432 6.94 -17.11 14.41
C GLY A 432 7.22 -17.32 15.90
N GLU A 433 6.28 -17.90 16.65
CA GLU A 433 6.47 -18.27 18.05
C GLU A 433 7.46 -19.43 18.17
N LEU A 434 8.48 -19.24 19.00
CA LEU A 434 9.49 -20.23 19.32
C LEU A 434 9.14 -20.89 20.65
N THR A 435 8.99 -22.21 20.66
CA THR A 435 8.59 -23.02 21.81
C THR A 435 9.71 -23.97 22.22
N ALA A 436 9.97 -24.10 23.52
CA ALA A 436 10.92 -25.09 24.05
C ALA A 436 10.25 -26.46 24.18
N LEU A 437 10.84 -27.51 23.60
CA LEU A 437 10.30 -28.89 23.61
C LEU A 437 10.85 -29.76 24.73
N ILE A 438 11.94 -29.33 25.35
CA ILE A 438 12.56 -29.98 26.50
C ILE A 438 12.78 -28.97 27.60
N ASP A 439 13.13 -29.47 28.78
CA ASP A 439 13.58 -28.63 29.87
C ASP A 439 14.94 -28.00 29.52
N LEU A 440 15.10 -26.71 29.84
CA LEU A 440 16.30 -25.95 29.54
C LEU A 440 17.06 -25.74 30.85
N ASP A 441 18.31 -26.20 30.89
CA ASP A 441 19.15 -26.29 32.08
C ASP A 441 20.45 -25.51 31.85
N TYR A 442 20.69 -24.48 32.67
CA TYR A 442 21.80 -23.55 32.52
C TYR A 442 23.14 -24.25 32.77
N GLU A 443 23.21 -25.12 33.77
CA GLU A 443 24.42 -25.87 34.17
C GLU A 443 24.88 -26.81 33.05
N THR A 444 23.95 -27.36 32.27
CA THR A 444 24.26 -28.17 31.09
C THR A 444 24.66 -27.31 29.90
N LYS A 445 23.86 -26.29 29.56
CA LYS A 445 24.12 -25.43 28.39
C LYS A 445 23.49 -24.03 28.52
N PRO A 446 24.29 -22.99 28.76
CA PRO A 446 23.78 -21.64 29.06
C PRO A 446 23.29 -20.85 27.82
N GLU A 447 23.64 -21.28 26.61
CA GLU A 447 23.26 -20.57 25.38
C GLU A 447 22.99 -21.53 24.21
N TYR A 448 21.92 -21.25 23.47
CA TYR A 448 21.61 -21.88 22.20
C TYR A 448 21.60 -20.85 21.08
N VAL A 449 22.24 -21.18 19.97
CA VAL A 449 22.27 -20.33 18.77
C VAL A 449 21.58 -21.08 17.65
N ILE A 450 20.50 -20.52 17.14
CA ILE A 450 19.73 -21.08 16.02
C ILE A 450 19.63 -20.05 14.89
N VAL A 451 19.47 -20.53 13.66
CA VAL A 451 19.19 -19.66 12.51
C VAL A 451 17.76 -19.91 12.07
N VAL A 452 16.96 -18.85 12.01
CA VAL A 452 15.57 -18.88 11.53
C VAL A 452 15.49 -18.28 10.13
N GLN A 453 14.53 -18.76 9.34
CA GLN A 453 14.27 -18.27 7.99
C GLN A 453 12.81 -17.85 7.87
N ALA A 454 12.58 -16.65 7.32
CA ALA A 454 11.28 -16.19 6.86
C ALA A 454 11.20 -16.36 5.34
N THR A 455 10.06 -16.80 4.82
CA THR A 455 9.89 -17.12 3.40
C THR A 455 8.55 -16.63 2.86
N SER A 456 8.60 -15.82 1.80
CA SER A 456 7.48 -15.49 0.89
C SER A 456 7.79 -16.13 -0.46
N ALA A 457 7.50 -17.42 -0.60
CA ALA A 457 8.07 -18.26 -1.66
C ALA A 457 8.00 -17.60 -3.07
N PRO A 458 9.14 -17.46 -3.78
CA PRO A 458 10.44 -18.09 -3.53
C PRO A 458 11.44 -17.27 -2.69
N LEU A 459 11.10 -16.04 -2.29
CA LEU A 459 12.04 -15.15 -1.62
C LEU A 459 12.18 -15.48 -0.14
N VAL A 460 13.41 -15.35 0.38
CA VAL A 460 13.77 -15.78 1.74
C VAL A 460 14.71 -14.79 2.40
N SER A 461 14.64 -14.69 3.72
CA SER A 461 15.63 -14.04 4.56
C SER A 461 15.94 -14.87 5.80
N ARG A 462 17.09 -14.62 6.43
CA ARG A 462 17.56 -15.36 7.59
C ARG A 462 17.98 -14.41 8.70
N ALA A 463 17.82 -14.84 9.94
CA ALA A 463 18.32 -14.16 11.13
C ALA A 463 18.84 -15.17 12.15
N THR A 464 19.84 -14.78 12.94
CA THR A 464 20.41 -15.60 14.01
C THR A 464 19.72 -15.25 15.33
N VAL A 465 19.33 -16.25 16.12
CA VAL A 465 18.69 -16.08 17.43
C VAL A 465 19.58 -16.68 18.51
N HIS A 466 20.04 -15.83 19.42
CA HIS A 466 20.79 -16.16 20.62
C HIS A 466 19.83 -16.33 21.80
N ILE A 467 19.58 -17.57 22.17
CA ILE A 467 18.71 -17.95 23.29
C ILE A 467 19.62 -18.17 24.49
N LYS A 468 19.70 -17.15 25.35
CA LYS A 468 20.53 -17.16 26.56
C LYS A 468 19.68 -17.52 27.75
N LEU A 469 20.14 -18.53 28.49
CA LEU A 469 19.48 -18.96 29.71
C LEU A 469 19.83 -18.01 30.86
N ILE A 470 18.83 -17.71 31.69
CA ILE A 470 19.00 -17.05 32.98
C ILE A 470 19.03 -18.15 34.04
N ASP A 471 20.21 -18.31 34.63
CA ASP A 471 20.50 -19.12 35.82
C ASP A 471 19.50 -18.83 36.96
N GLN A 472 19.02 -19.88 37.60
CA GLN A 472 18.17 -19.91 38.77
C GLN A 472 18.85 -20.77 39.84
N ASN A 473 18.79 -20.31 41.08
CA ASN A 473 19.28 -21.06 42.24
C ASN A 473 18.41 -22.30 42.51
N ASP A 474 18.71 -23.39 41.82
CA ASP A 474 18.04 -24.69 41.92
C ASP A 474 18.98 -25.82 42.33
N ASN A 475 20.29 -25.58 42.34
CA ASN A 475 21.29 -26.50 42.87
C ASN A 475 21.69 -26.15 44.31
N SER A 476 22.16 -27.16 45.03
CA SER A 476 22.67 -26.99 46.40
C SER A 476 24.19 -26.89 46.42
N PRO A 477 24.79 -26.04 47.28
CA PRO A 477 26.22 -25.90 47.37
C PRO A 477 26.89 -27.22 47.73
N VAL A 478 28.04 -27.49 47.12
CA VAL A 478 28.82 -28.70 47.33
C VAL A 478 29.95 -28.41 48.31
N LEU A 479 29.91 -29.05 49.48
CA LEU A 479 30.97 -29.00 50.50
C LEU A 479 31.29 -30.40 51.02
N LYS A 480 32.58 -30.75 51.07
CA LYS A 480 33.07 -32.01 51.64
C LYS A 480 33.83 -31.77 52.95
N ASN A 481 33.93 -32.81 53.77
CA ASN A 481 34.76 -32.77 54.98
C ASN A 481 36.21 -32.44 54.60
N PHE A 482 36.83 -31.53 55.35
CA PHE A 482 38.19 -31.09 55.11
C PHE A 482 38.95 -30.91 56.43
N GLN A 483 40.28 -30.82 56.36
CA GLN A 483 41.13 -30.69 57.53
C GLN A 483 42.17 -29.59 57.35
N ILE A 484 42.63 -29.03 58.46
CA ILE A 484 43.70 -28.03 58.52
C ILE A 484 44.84 -28.65 59.33
N LEU A 485 45.91 -29.02 58.64
CA LEU A 485 47.14 -29.57 59.21
C LEU A 485 48.13 -28.43 59.43
N PHE A 486 48.17 -27.92 60.66
CA PHE A 486 49.06 -26.85 61.07
C PHE A 486 50.29 -27.44 61.77
N ASN A 487 51.37 -27.65 61.01
CA ASN A 487 52.69 -27.91 61.57
C ASN A 487 53.31 -26.64 62.13
N ASN A 488 53.64 -26.63 63.41
CA ASN A 488 54.28 -25.52 64.10
C ASN A 488 55.62 -25.96 64.68
N TYR A 489 56.69 -25.23 64.38
CA TYR A 489 58.00 -25.47 64.97
C TYR A 489 58.25 -24.47 66.10
N VAL A 490 58.42 -24.96 67.33
CA VAL A 490 58.62 -24.12 68.52
C VAL A 490 60.11 -24.13 68.87
N SER A 491 60.79 -23.00 68.68
CA SER A 491 62.17 -22.81 69.14
C SER A 491 62.33 -21.47 69.88
N ASN A 492 63.40 -21.33 70.67
CA ASN A 492 63.75 -20.08 71.35
C ASN A 492 63.98 -18.89 70.39
N LYS A 493 64.08 -19.13 69.07
CA LYS A 493 64.35 -18.11 68.04
C LYS A 493 63.21 -17.89 67.03
N SER A 494 62.12 -18.68 67.05
CA SER A 494 61.06 -18.61 66.03
C SER A 494 59.67 -18.91 66.62
N ASN A 495 58.91 -17.87 66.97
CA ASN A 495 57.47 -17.99 67.25
C ASN A 495 56.66 -17.19 66.22
N THR A 496 56.80 -17.55 64.95
CA THR A 496 56.08 -16.90 63.84
C THR A 496 54.68 -17.49 63.70
N PHE A 497 53.74 -16.91 64.45
CA PHE A 497 52.32 -17.16 64.27
C PHE A 497 51.88 -16.66 62.88
N PRO A 498 51.26 -17.49 62.02
CA PRO A 498 50.82 -17.06 60.70
C PRO A 498 49.85 -15.89 60.81
N SER A 499 50.15 -14.80 60.13
CA SER A 499 49.21 -13.69 59.96
C SER A 499 48.63 -13.73 58.55
N GLY A 500 47.31 -13.55 58.44
CA GLY A 500 46.61 -13.50 57.16
C GLY A 500 45.72 -14.70 56.90
N VAL A 501 45.37 -14.88 55.62
CA VAL A 501 44.50 -15.96 55.13
C VAL A 501 45.31 -17.25 55.01
N ILE A 502 44.79 -18.34 55.57
CA ILE A 502 45.41 -19.67 55.54
C ILE A 502 44.80 -20.60 54.48
N GLY A 503 43.74 -20.15 53.81
CA GLY A 503 43.00 -20.91 52.81
C GLY A 503 41.56 -20.45 52.75
N LYS A 504 40.74 -21.14 51.98
CA LYS A 504 39.29 -20.95 51.93
C LYS A 504 38.58 -22.24 52.30
N VAL A 505 37.35 -22.13 52.78
CA VAL A 505 36.44 -23.28 52.88
C VAL A 505 36.25 -23.85 51.47
N PRO A 506 36.54 -25.14 51.22
CA PRO A 506 36.50 -25.74 49.88
C PRO A 506 35.05 -26.09 49.48
N ALA A 507 34.21 -25.07 49.32
CA ALA A 507 32.87 -25.18 48.77
C ALA A 507 32.77 -24.52 47.40
N TYR A 508 31.91 -25.04 46.54
CA TYR A 508 31.48 -24.42 45.29
C TYR A 508 30.01 -24.71 45.06
N ASP A 509 29.36 -23.87 44.27
CA ASP A 509 27.98 -24.07 43.82
C ASP A 509 28.00 -24.33 42.30
N PRO A 510 27.19 -25.27 41.77
CA PRO A 510 26.92 -25.34 40.34
C PRO A 510 26.33 -24.04 39.79
N ASP A 511 25.47 -23.37 40.58
CA ASP A 511 24.79 -22.15 40.17
C ASP A 511 25.79 -20.98 40.17
N VAL A 512 25.96 -20.34 39.02
CA VAL A 512 26.98 -19.30 38.80
C VAL A 512 26.51 -17.95 39.36
N SER A 513 25.21 -17.72 39.34
CA SER A 513 24.57 -16.49 39.81
C SER A 513 24.58 -16.36 41.35
N ASP A 514 24.87 -17.46 42.04
CA ASP A 514 24.72 -17.59 43.47
C ASP A 514 25.83 -16.95 44.30
N ARG A 515 25.47 -16.62 45.55
CA ARG A 515 26.37 -16.03 46.54
C ARG A 515 26.42 -16.89 47.78
N LEU A 516 27.55 -17.55 47.97
CA LEU A 516 27.78 -18.42 49.11
C LEU A 516 28.12 -17.62 50.39
N PHE A 517 27.46 -18.01 51.49
CA PHE A 517 27.69 -17.52 52.84
C PHE A 517 28.24 -18.62 53.73
N TYR A 518 29.31 -18.32 54.47
CA TYR A 518 30.09 -19.30 55.21
C TYR A 518 30.03 -19.04 56.72
N THR A 519 29.68 -20.06 57.51
CA THR A 519 29.61 -19.93 58.97
C THR A 519 30.11 -21.18 59.69
N PHE A 520 30.52 -21.02 60.95
CA PHE A 520 30.74 -22.16 61.85
C PHE A 520 29.49 -22.36 62.70
N GLU A 521 28.82 -23.50 62.55
CA GLU A 521 27.59 -23.82 63.28
C GLU A 521 27.89 -24.24 64.73
N ARG A 522 28.92 -25.08 64.93
CA ARG A 522 29.33 -25.58 66.26
C ARG A 522 30.78 -26.09 66.26
N GLY A 523 31.38 -26.23 67.45
CA GLY A 523 32.75 -26.73 67.65
C GLY A 523 33.86 -25.67 67.57
N ASN A 524 33.52 -24.42 67.28
CA ASN A 524 34.44 -23.27 67.26
C ASN A 524 34.11 -22.23 68.37
N GLU A 525 33.64 -22.68 69.53
CA GLU A 525 33.21 -21.82 70.65
C GLU A 525 34.38 -21.01 71.25
N LEU A 526 35.60 -21.55 71.15
CA LEU A 526 36.83 -20.86 71.55
C LEU A 526 37.31 -19.83 70.52
N HIS A 527 36.62 -19.71 69.38
CA HIS A 527 36.98 -18.85 68.25
C HIS A 527 38.45 -19.07 67.81
N LEU A 528 38.81 -20.32 67.53
CA LEU A 528 40.15 -20.74 67.10
C LEU A 528 40.39 -20.41 65.63
N LEU A 529 39.33 -20.52 64.81
CA LEU A 529 39.32 -20.12 63.40
C LEU A 529 38.37 -18.94 63.19
N ILE A 530 38.72 -18.06 62.25
CA ILE A 530 37.89 -16.95 61.79
C ILE A 530 37.60 -17.20 60.32
N VAL A 531 36.32 -17.23 59.95
CA VAL A 531 35.87 -17.33 58.55
C VAL A 531 35.31 -15.99 58.11
N ASN A 532 35.69 -15.54 56.92
CA ASN A 532 35.00 -14.44 56.26
C ASN A 532 33.69 -14.97 55.68
N GLN A 533 32.57 -14.40 56.15
CA GLN A 533 31.24 -14.87 55.80
C GLN A 533 30.92 -14.79 54.31
N SER A 534 31.53 -13.89 53.53
CA SER A 534 31.22 -13.71 52.11
C SER A 534 32.27 -14.30 51.17
N SER A 535 33.51 -14.46 51.60
CA SER A 535 34.60 -14.97 50.73
C SER A 535 35.06 -16.39 51.06
N GLY A 536 34.58 -16.95 52.19
CA GLY A 536 35.00 -18.26 52.69
C GLY A 536 36.45 -18.30 53.19
N GLU A 537 37.16 -17.17 53.23
CA GLU A 537 38.55 -17.10 53.68
C GLU A 537 38.69 -17.44 55.16
N LEU A 538 39.59 -18.38 55.46
CA LEU A 538 39.92 -18.84 56.79
C LEU A 538 41.17 -18.14 57.31
N ARG A 539 41.15 -17.77 58.59
CA ARG A 539 42.29 -17.20 59.33
C ARG A 539 42.43 -17.87 60.69
N LEU A 540 43.66 -18.00 61.17
CA LEU A 540 43.92 -18.45 62.54
C LEU A 540 43.67 -17.29 63.52
N SER A 541 42.94 -17.57 64.59
CA SER A 541 42.71 -16.60 65.66
C SER A 541 43.93 -16.50 66.58
N ARG A 542 44.24 -15.29 67.06
CA ARG A 542 45.30 -15.06 68.07
C ARG A 542 45.03 -15.76 69.41
N LYS A 543 43.80 -16.26 69.63
CA LYS A 543 43.43 -17.06 70.81
C LYS A 543 43.92 -18.51 70.74
N LEU A 544 44.35 -18.98 69.57
CA LEU A 544 44.90 -20.32 69.39
C LEU A 544 46.29 -20.43 70.03
N ASP A 545 46.42 -21.23 71.09
CA ASP A 545 47.74 -21.62 71.62
C ASP A 545 48.38 -22.65 70.68
N ASN A 546 49.25 -22.17 69.79
CA ASN A 546 49.96 -22.98 68.83
C ASN A 546 51.23 -23.66 69.39
N ASN A 547 51.57 -23.47 70.66
CA ASN A 547 52.75 -24.09 71.29
C ASN A 547 52.45 -25.47 71.88
N ARG A 548 51.20 -25.92 71.79
CA ARG A 548 50.75 -27.23 72.28
C ARG A 548 50.02 -27.98 71.17
N PRO A 549 50.11 -29.33 71.14
CA PRO A 549 49.27 -30.13 70.25
C PRO A 549 47.79 -29.87 70.51
N LEU A 550 47.01 -29.69 69.45
CA LEU A 550 45.57 -29.46 69.53
C LEU A 550 44.85 -30.18 68.39
N VAL A 551 43.71 -30.79 68.69
CA VAL A 551 42.75 -31.28 67.69
C VAL A 551 41.39 -30.67 68.01
N ALA A 552 40.86 -29.86 67.09
CA ALA A 552 39.54 -29.25 67.20
C ALA A 552 38.70 -29.62 65.97
N SER A 553 37.50 -30.12 66.21
CA SER A 553 36.54 -30.47 65.16
C SER A 553 35.40 -29.47 65.16
N MET A 554 35.17 -28.84 64.02
CA MET A 554 34.17 -27.79 63.82
C MET A 554 33.20 -28.22 62.73
N LEU A 555 31.94 -27.80 62.83
CA LEU A 555 30.96 -27.96 61.77
C LEU A 555 30.84 -26.64 61.02
N VAL A 556 31.14 -26.67 59.72
CA VAL A 556 31.07 -25.52 58.81
C VAL A 556 29.82 -25.65 57.97
N THR A 557 29.06 -24.57 57.85
CA THR A 557 27.84 -24.49 57.05
C THR A 557 28.06 -23.49 55.92
N VAL A 558 27.67 -23.86 54.72
CA VAL A 558 27.67 -23.02 53.52
C VAL A 558 26.25 -22.95 52.97
N THR A 559 25.78 -21.76 52.65
CA THR A 559 24.43 -21.51 52.13
C THR A 559 24.45 -20.43 51.06
N ASP A 560 23.74 -20.63 49.97
CA ASP A 560 23.46 -19.63 48.92
C ASP A 560 22.28 -18.70 49.28
N GLY A 561 21.53 -19.03 50.34
CA GLY A 561 20.34 -18.31 50.80
C GLY A 561 19.03 -19.10 50.66
N ILE A 562 18.99 -20.08 49.76
CA ILE A 562 17.90 -21.04 49.56
C ILE A 562 18.33 -22.42 50.08
N HIS A 563 19.47 -22.92 49.61
CA HIS A 563 20.00 -24.21 49.98
C HIS A 563 21.12 -24.07 51.02
N SER A 564 21.43 -25.17 51.73
CA SER A 564 22.52 -25.19 52.70
C SER A 564 23.14 -26.57 52.86
N VAL A 565 24.45 -26.60 53.01
CA VAL A 565 25.25 -27.82 53.20
C VAL A 565 26.15 -27.67 54.42
N THR A 566 26.41 -28.77 55.13
CA THR A 566 27.31 -28.79 56.29
C THR A 566 28.42 -29.81 56.10
N ALA A 567 29.62 -29.49 56.58
CA ALA A 567 30.74 -30.43 56.61
C ALA A 567 31.65 -30.22 57.81
N GLN A 568 32.35 -31.27 58.17
CA GLN A 568 33.31 -31.28 59.26
C GLN A 568 34.65 -30.67 58.83
N CYS A 569 35.12 -29.67 59.57
CA CYS A 569 36.45 -29.09 59.49
C CYS A 569 37.27 -29.52 60.71
N VAL A 570 38.39 -30.23 60.50
CA VAL A 570 39.27 -30.67 61.60
C VAL A 570 40.57 -29.88 61.59
N LEU A 571 40.78 -29.03 62.60
CA LEU A 571 42.05 -28.33 62.84
C LEU A 571 42.98 -29.21 63.69
N ARG A 572 44.15 -29.56 63.17
CA ARG A 572 45.22 -30.28 63.87
C ARG A 572 46.46 -29.41 63.96
N VAL A 573 46.85 -29.02 65.17
CA VAL A 573 48.12 -28.36 65.45
C VAL A 573 49.13 -29.44 65.87
N ILE A 574 50.19 -29.59 65.08
CA ILE A 574 51.26 -30.57 65.31
C ILE A 574 52.53 -29.79 65.67
N ILE A 575 53.16 -30.14 66.79
CA ILE A 575 54.43 -29.52 67.21
C ILE A 575 55.59 -30.30 66.60
N ILE A 576 56.30 -29.67 65.68
CA ILE A 576 57.51 -30.22 65.07
C ILE A 576 58.70 -29.90 65.96
N THR A 577 59.45 -30.93 66.35
CA THR A 577 60.63 -30.79 67.23
C THR A 577 61.94 -30.98 66.44
N GLU A 578 63.06 -30.53 67.01
CA GLU A 578 64.40 -30.82 66.45
C GLU A 578 64.66 -32.32 66.30
N GLU A 579 64.14 -33.13 67.22
CA GLU A 579 64.27 -34.58 67.18
C GLU A 579 63.53 -35.19 65.99
N MET A 580 62.34 -34.68 65.64
CA MET A 580 61.59 -35.13 64.47
C MET A 580 62.33 -34.82 63.17
N LEU A 581 62.87 -33.60 63.05
CA LEU A 581 63.63 -33.18 61.87
C LEU A 581 64.95 -33.96 61.74
N ALA A 582 65.66 -34.17 62.85
CA ALA A 582 66.90 -34.94 62.85
C ALA A 582 66.70 -36.42 62.48
N ASN A 583 65.52 -36.97 62.73
CA ASN A 583 65.14 -38.37 62.49
C ASN A 583 64.12 -38.48 61.35
N SER A 584 64.37 -37.75 60.26
CA SER A 584 63.49 -37.70 59.10
C SER A 584 64.23 -38.02 57.81
N ILE A 585 63.44 -38.31 56.78
CA ILE A 585 63.92 -38.48 55.41
C ILE A 585 63.03 -37.70 54.45
N THR A 586 63.51 -37.48 53.23
CA THR A 586 62.71 -36.96 52.11
C THR A 586 62.54 -38.08 51.09
N VAL A 587 61.29 -38.41 50.75
CA VAL A 587 60.97 -39.25 49.58
C VAL A 587 60.63 -38.33 48.41
N ARG A 588 61.07 -38.72 47.20
CA ARG A 588 60.72 -38.05 45.96
C ARG A 588 59.64 -38.86 45.24
N LEU A 589 58.56 -38.23 44.79
CA LEU A 589 57.43 -38.86 44.13
C LEU A 589 57.36 -38.41 42.67
N GLU A 590 57.29 -39.36 41.73
CA GLU A 590 57.20 -39.06 40.30
C GLU A 590 55.76 -38.74 39.86
N ASN A 591 55.62 -37.88 38.84
CA ASN A 591 54.36 -37.39 38.27
C ASN A 591 53.36 -36.87 39.33
N MET A 592 53.87 -36.06 40.26
CA MET A 592 53.14 -35.62 41.44
C MET A 592 53.34 -34.13 41.71
N TRP A 593 52.30 -33.47 42.21
CA TRP A 593 52.32 -32.07 42.65
C TRP A 593 51.52 -31.88 43.94
N GLN A 594 51.70 -30.73 44.59
CA GLN A 594 51.22 -30.47 45.96
C GLN A 594 49.71 -30.69 46.14
N GLU A 595 48.84 -30.12 45.29
CA GLU A 595 47.39 -30.21 45.49
C GLU A 595 46.86 -31.65 45.36
N ARG A 596 47.30 -32.38 44.33
CA ARG A 596 46.89 -33.78 44.08
C ARG A 596 47.41 -34.73 45.15
N PHE A 597 48.62 -34.48 45.66
CA PHE A 597 49.14 -35.24 46.80
C PHE A 597 48.32 -34.98 48.06
N LEU A 598 48.05 -33.71 48.40
CA LEU A 598 47.28 -33.34 49.59
C LEU A 598 45.83 -33.85 49.57
N SER A 599 45.23 -33.90 48.38
CA SER A 599 43.88 -34.42 48.17
C SER A 599 43.79 -35.13 46.81
N PRO A 600 43.48 -36.44 46.74
CA PRO A 600 43.08 -37.33 47.85
C PRO A 600 44.23 -38.21 48.42
N LEU A 601 45.46 -38.10 47.91
CA LEU A 601 46.49 -39.13 48.06
C LEU A 601 47.26 -39.13 49.39
N LEU A 602 47.09 -38.10 50.23
CA LEU A 602 47.80 -37.98 51.50
C LEU A 602 47.51 -39.16 52.42
N SER A 603 46.25 -39.60 52.50
CA SER A 603 45.85 -40.74 53.34
C SER A 603 46.45 -42.05 52.80
N THR A 604 46.43 -42.27 51.48
CA THR A 604 46.97 -43.49 50.87
C THR A 604 48.48 -43.57 51.02
N PHE A 605 49.18 -42.43 50.95
CA PHE A 605 50.61 -42.36 51.25
C PHE A 605 50.90 -42.71 52.72
N LEU A 606 50.19 -42.10 53.68
CA LEU A 606 50.36 -42.40 55.10
C LEU A 606 50.07 -43.87 55.42
N GLU A 607 49.04 -44.46 54.82
CA GLU A 607 48.70 -45.88 54.96
C GLU A 607 49.78 -46.80 54.37
N GLY A 608 50.32 -46.43 53.20
CA GLY A 608 51.44 -47.14 52.58
C GLY A 608 52.69 -47.14 53.46
N VAL A 609 53.07 -45.98 53.99
CA VAL A 609 54.22 -45.85 54.91
C VAL A 609 53.98 -46.59 56.23
N ALA A 610 52.78 -46.49 56.81
CA ALA A 610 52.38 -47.19 58.03
C ALA A 610 52.51 -48.71 57.87
N THR A 611 52.06 -49.24 56.73
CA THR A 611 52.15 -50.66 56.40
C THR A 611 53.60 -51.12 56.29
N VAL A 612 54.46 -50.33 55.63
CA VAL A 612 55.86 -50.66 55.40
C VAL A 612 56.69 -50.65 56.70
N LEU A 613 56.44 -49.65 57.56
CA LEU A 613 57.13 -49.46 58.84
C LEU A 613 56.52 -50.25 60.01
N ALA A 614 55.34 -50.85 59.82
CA ALA A 614 54.53 -51.50 60.86
C ALA A 614 54.22 -50.56 62.06
N THR A 615 54.03 -49.27 61.76
CA THR A 615 53.74 -48.19 62.71
C THR A 615 52.33 -47.64 62.43
N PRO A 616 51.55 -47.23 63.45
CA PRO A 616 50.27 -46.56 63.24
C PRO A 616 50.40 -45.30 62.35
N LYS A 617 49.38 -44.97 61.55
CA LYS A 617 49.43 -43.79 60.67
C LYS A 617 49.55 -42.47 61.44
N GLU A 618 48.98 -42.41 62.64
CA GLU A 618 49.06 -41.27 63.56
C GLU A 618 50.47 -41.03 64.12
N ASP A 619 51.34 -42.04 64.04
CA ASP A 619 52.73 -41.99 64.47
C ASP A 619 53.68 -41.62 63.30
N ILE A 620 53.14 -41.22 62.15
CA ILE A 620 53.87 -40.71 60.98
C ILE A 620 53.57 -39.22 60.84
N PHE A 621 54.63 -38.41 60.84
CA PHE A 621 54.55 -36.96 60.87
C PHE A 621 55.13 -36.38 59.59
N ILE A 622 54.26 -35.98 58.67
CA ILE A 622 54.63 -35.24 57.46
C ILE A 622 54.71 -33.77 57.82
N PHE A 623 55.89 -33.18 57.66
CA PHE A 623 56.11 -31.76 57.94
C PHE A 623 56.49 -30.95 56.70
N ASN A 624 56.94 -31.58 55.61
CA ASN A 624 57.26 -30.87 54.36
C ASN A 624 56.61 -31.53 53.14
N ILE A 625 56.08 -30.70 52.23
CA ILE A 625 55.54 -31.10 50.93
C ILE A 625 55.88 -29.98 49.94
N GLN A 626 56.86 -30.22 49.07
CA GLN A 626 57.39 -29.18 48.18
C GLN A 626 57.74 -29.77 46.81
N ASN A 627 57.41 -29.07 45.72
CA ASN A 627 57.85 -29.47 44.39
C ASN A 627 59.38 -29.42 44.31
N ASP A 628 59.99 -30.43 43.67
CA ASP A 628 61.41 -30.45 43.41
C ASP A 628 61.77 -29.30 42.45
N THR A 629 62.67 -28.41 42.87
CA THR A 629 63.08 -27.23 42.10
C THR A 629 64.13 -27.57 41.04
N ASP A 630 64.80 -28.71 41.18
CA ASP A 630 65.95 -29.09 40.35
C ASP A 630 65.51 -29.96 39.16
N VAL A 631 64.40 -30.71 39.31
CA VAL A 631 63.85 -31.62 38.31
C VAL A 631 62.41 -31.18 38.00
N GLY A 632 62.27 -30.17 37.12
CA GLY A 632 61.08 -29.34 36.95
C GLY A 632 59.71 -30.01 37.16
N GLY A 633 58.99 -29.57 38.20
CA GLY A 633 57.52 -29.58 38.36
C GLY A 633 56.79 -30.93 38.43
N THR A 634 57.39 -32.02 37.95
CA THR A 634 56.78 -33.36 37.90
C THR A 634 57.20 -34.24 39.08
N VAL A 635 58.14 -33.78 39.91
CA VAL A 635 58.61 -34.50 41.09
C VAL A 635 58.22 -33.74 42.36
N LEU A 636 57.66 -34.45 43.34
CA LEU A 636 57.26 -33.89 44.64
C LEU A 636 58.12 -34.47 45.77
N ASN A 637 58.72 -33.60 46.57
CA ASN A 637 59.50 -33.95 47.75
C ASN A 637 58.60 -33.93 48.99
N VAL A 638 58.53 -35.07 49.68
CA VAL A 638 57.75 -35.23 50.92
C VAL A 638 58.69 -35.63 52.04
N SER A 639 58.82 -34.78 53.07
CA SER A 639 59.67 -35.05 54.23
C SER A 639 58.84 -35.43 55.44
N PHE A 640 59.22 -36.52 56.09
CA PHE A 640 58.50 -37.06 57.25
C PHE A 640 59.42 -37.82 58.21
N SER A 641 58.93 -37.96 59.44
CA SER A 641 59.50 -38.82 60.49
C SER A 641 58.45 -39.79 61.00
N ALA A 642 58.85 -40.93 61.57
CA ALA A 642 57.91 -41.88 62.17
C ALA A 642 58.41 -42.43 63.51
N LEU A 643 57.48 -42.73 64.43
CA LEU A 643 57.80 -43.40 65.69
C LEU A 643 57.96 -44.91 65.50
N ALA A 644 58.92 -45.51 66.22
CA ALA A 644 59.13 -46.95 66.18
C ALA A 644 58.03 -47.69 66.97
N PRO A 645 57.50 -48.85 66.49
CA PRO A 645 56.32 -49.52 67.03
C PRO A 645 56.36 -49.95 68.51
N ARG A 646 57.53 -49.93 69.17
CA ARG A 646 57.74 -50.47 70.53
C ARG A 646 58.71 -49.68 71.42
N GLY A 647 58.91 -48.38 71.20
CA GLY A 647 59.98 -47.68 71.93
C GLY A 647 59.79 -46.21 72.26
N GLY A 648 58.71 -45.55 71.82
CA GLY A 648 58.54 -44.09 72.01
C GLY A 648 59.67 -43.25 71.39
N ARG A 649 60.59 -43.88 70.65
CA ARG A 649 61.72 -43.28 69.94
C ARG A 649 61.36 -43.15 68.47
N TYR A 650 61.83 -42.09 67.82
CA TYR A 650 61.78 -41.99 66.37
C TYR A 650 62.69 -43.03 65.71
N PHE A 651 62.30 -43.53 64.55
CA PHE A 651 63.23 -44.22 63.66
C PHE A 651 64.32 -43.22 63.25
N SER A 652 65.59 -43.61 63.35
CA SER A 652 66.68 -42.79 62.80
C SER A 652 66.51 -42.64 61.28
N SER A 653 67.09 -41.58 60.71
CA SER A 653 67.03 -41.34 59.25
C SER A 653 67.57 -42.54 58.44
N GLU A 654 68.59 -43.22 58.96
CA GLU A 654 69.14 -44.45 58.39
C GLU A 654 68.15 -45.62 58.44
N GLU A 655 67.52 -45.87 59.60
CA GLU A 655 66.51 -46.94 59.75
C GLU A 655 65.31 -46.70 58.82
N LEU A 656 64.85 -45.45 58.68
CA LEU A 656 63.77 -45.07 57.77
C LEU A 656 64.16 -45.34 56.31
N GLN A 657 65.34 -44.85 55.91
CA GLN A 657 65.83 -45.01 54.54
C GLN A 657 66.01 -46.49 54.19
N GLU A 658 66.62 -47.30 55.07
CA GLU A 658 66.81 -48.73 54.85
C GLU A 658 65.48 -49.49 54.72
N GLN A 659 64.53 -49.25 55.64
CA GLN A 659 63.23 -49.95 55.62
C GLN A 659 62.42 -49.59 54.37
N LEU A 660 62.39 -48.31 53.99
CA LEU A 660 61.62 -47.84 52.84
C LEU A 660 62.29 -48.21 51.52
N TYR A 661 63.63 -48.22 51.46
CA TYR A 661 64.36 -48.67 50.28
C TYR A 661 64.17 -50.17 50.03
N MET A 662 64.36 -51.01 51.07
CA MET A 662 64.19 -52.47 50.95
C MET A 662 62.75 -52.87 50.60
N LYS A 663 61.76 -52.07 50.99
CA LYS A 663 60.33 -52.32 50.76
C LYS A 663 59.69 -51.34 49.77
N ARG A 664 60.48 -50.71 48.90
CA ARG A 664 60.01 -49.69 47.94
C ARG A 664 58.86 -50.19 47.05
N MET A 665 58.96 -51.41 46.53
CA MET A 665 57.89 -52.00 45.73
C MET A 665 56.60 -52.21 46.52
N ALA A 666 56.69 -52.56 47.81
CA ALA A 666 55.52 -52.68 48.68
C ALA A 666 54.91 -51.30 48.99
N LEU A 667 55.74 -50.27 49.17
CA LEU A 667 55.28 -48.89 49.34
C LEU A 667 54.54 -48.39 48.09
N THR A 668 55.11 -48.58 46.90
CA THR A 668 54.47 -48.20 45.64
C THR A 668 53.19 -48.98 45.38
N GLY A 669 53.16 -50.27 45.68
CA GLY A 669 51.94 -51.08 45.58
C GLY A 669 50.83 -50.67 46.55
N ALA A 670 51.18 -50.34 47.81
CA ALA A 670 50.21 -49.97 48.83
C ALA A 670 49.69 -48.53 48.69
N SER A 671 50.56 -47.59 48.29
CA SER A 671 50.19 -46.17 48.13
C SER A 671 49.67 -45.83 46.72
N MET A 672 49.95 -46.69 45.73
CA MET A 672 49.81 -46.41 44.29
C MET A 672 50.65 -45.20 43.81
N LEU A 673 51.74 -44.87 44.54
CA LEU A 673 52.63 -43.76 44.23
C LEU A 673 54.02 -44.27 43.85
N GLU A 674 54.56 -43.73 42.76
CA GLU A 674 55.91 -44.04 42.31
C GLU A 674 56.93 -43.23 43.12
N VAL A 675 57.58 -43.92 44.06
CA VAL A 675 58.64 -43.34 44.89
C VAL A 675 59.96 -43.47 44.13
N LEU A 676 60.71 -42.41 43.91
CA LEU A 676 62.02 -42.41 43.26
C LEU A 676 63.17 -42.79 44.22
N PRO A 677 64.36 -43.18 43.72
CA PRO A 677 65.52 -43.44 44.56
C PRO A 677 65.93 -42.21 45.40
N PHE A 678 66.37 -42.45 46.63
CA PHE A 678 66.85 -41.41 47.55
C PHE A 678 68.23 -40.91 47.10
N ASP A 679 68.36 -39.67 46.64
CA ASP A 679 69.65 -39.11 46.21
C ASP A 679 69.88 -37.69 46.75
N ASP A 680 69.87 -37.54 48.08
CA ASP A 680 70.26 -36.29 48.76
C ASP A 680 71.47 -36.54 49.66
N ASN A 681 72.61 -36.86 49.05
CA ASN A 681 73.76 -37.30 49.79
C ASN A 681 74.73 -36.12 50.09
N VAL A 682 74.33 -35.24 51.02
CA VAL A 682 75.20 -34.15 51.55
C VAL A 682 76.50 -34.69 52.16
N CYS A 683 76.52 -35.97 52.53
CA CYS A 683 77.67 -36.69 53.08
C CYS A 683 78.63 -37.26 52.01
N LEU A 684 78.44 -36.98 50.71
CA LEU A 684 79.29 -37.50 49.61
C LEU A 684 80.79 -37.20 49.76
N ARG A 685 81.14 -36.13 50.48
CA ARG A 685 82.54 -35.73 50.72
C ARG A 685 83.13 -36.22 52.05
N GLU A 686 82.41 -37.08 52.77
CA GLU A 686 82.76 -37.56 54.12
C GLU A 686 83.34 -36.45 55.02
N PRO A 687 82.57 -35.37 55.29
CA PRO A 687 83.07 -34.18 55.99
C PRO A 687 83.45 -34.44 57.46
N CYS A 688 83.10 -35.61 58.01
CA CYS A 688 83.43 -35.99 59.37
C CYS A 688 84.88 -36.44 59.47
N GLN A 689 85.63 -35.87 60.40
CA GLN A 689 87.01 -36.24 60.65
C GLN A 689 87.09 -37.58 61.42
N ASN A 690 88.30 -38.15 61.48
CA ASN A 690 88.60 -39.36 62.26
C ASN A 690 87.81 -40.62 61.84
N TYR A 691 87.63 -40.82 60.52
CA TYR A 691 87.00 -42.01 59.92
C TYR A 691 85.54 -42.25 60.34
N MET A 692 84.81 -41.16 60.61
CA MET A 692 83.45 -41.25 61.13
C MET A 692 82.36 -41.17 60.08
N LYS A 693 81.24 -41.81 60.42
CA LYS A 693 80.04 -41.82 59.59
C LYS A 693 79.36 -40.45 59.64
N CYS A 694 79.29 -39.80 58.48
CA CYS A 694 78.43 -38.65 58.25
C CYS A 694 76.98 -39.11 58.04
N ILE A 695 76.04 -38.46 58.72
CA ILE A 695 74.61 -38.73 58.60
C ILE A 695 73.93 -37.46 58.08
N SER A 696 73.21 -37.57 56.97
CA SER A 696 72.36 -36.50 56.46
C SER A 696 71.14 -36.35 57.36
N VAL A 697 70.87 -35.13 57.82
CA VAL A 697 69.74 -34.80 58.69
C VAL A 697 69.05 -33.54 58.18
N LEU A 698 67.74 -33.45 58.38
CA LEU A 698 67.01 -32.22 58.06
C LEU A 698 67.06 -31.27 59.27
N LYS A 699 67.28 -29.98 59.01
CA LYS A 699 67.22 -28.91 60.02
C LYS A 699 66.14 -27.91 59.64
N PHE A 700 65.57 -27.23 60.63
CA PHE A 700 64.60 -26.16 60.38
C PHE A 700 65.29 -24.98 59.70
N ASP A 701 64.69 -24.46 58.63
CA ASP A 701 65.03 -23.16 58.05
C ASP A 701 63.89 -22.17 58.26
N SER A 702 62.75 -22.45 57.63
CA SER A 702 61.59 -21.58 57.65
C SER A 702 60.28 -22.34 57.52
N SER A 703 59.17 -21.70 57.89
CA SER A 703 57.82 -22.19 57.61
C SER A 703 57.26 -21.47 56.39
N ALA A 704 56.56 -22.18 55.51
CA ALA A 704 55.90 -21.55 54.36
C ALA A 704 54.42 -21.22 54.64
N PRO A 705 53.78 -20.45 53.74
CA PRO A 705 52.33 -20.28 53.73
C PRO A 705 51.61 -21.62 53.61
N PHE A 706 50.33 -21.66 53.98
CA PHE A 706 49.50 -22.84 53.81
C PHE A 706 49.33 -23.19 52.33
N ILE A 707 49.44 -24.48 52.02
CA ILE A 707 49.05 -25.07 50.76
C ILE A 707 47.59 -25.49 50.88
N ALA A 708 46.76 -25.10 49.92
CA ALA A 708 45.35 -25.42 49.90
C ALA A 708 45.03 -26.50 48.86
N SER A 709 44.23 -27.49 49.25
CA SER A 709 43.64 -28.49 48.36
C SER A 709 42.16 -28.72 48.73
N PRO A 710 41.38 -29.44 47.90
CA PRO A 710 39.94 -29.63 48.14
C PRO A 710 39.54 -30.26 49.48
N SER A 711 40.44 -30.99 50.15
CA SER A 711 40.17 -31.58 51.47
C SER A 711 41.22 -31.31 52.55
N THR A 712 42.34 -30.63 52.23
CA THR A 712 43.42 -30.38 53.20
C THR A 712 44.02 -28.98 53.03
N LEU A 713 44.09 -28.21 54.11
CA LEU A 713 44.94 -27.02 54.23
C LEU A 713 46.19 -27.42 55.03
N PHE A 714 47.37 -27.41 54.42
CA PHE A 714 48.61 -27.91 55.03
C PHE A 714 49.62 -26.78 55.18
N ARG A 715 50.14 -26.56 56.40
CA ARG A 715 51.29 -25.66 56.62
C ARG A 715 52.60 -26.48 56.55
N PRO A 716 53.42 -26.32 55.50
CA PRO A 716 54.71 -26.97 55.42
C PRO A 716 55.76 -26.25 56.30
N ILE A 717 56.68 -27.04 56.80
CA ILE A 717 57.97 -26.64 57.34
C ILE A 717 58.99 -26.96 56.25
N HIS A 718 59.69 -25.96 55.74
CA HIS A 718 60.75 -26.16 54.76
C HIS A 718 62.05 -26.50 55.49
N PRO A 719 62.54 -27.74 55.39
CA PRO A 719 63.81 -28.11 55.97
C PRO A 719 64.95 -27.68 55.06
N ILE A 720 66.09 -27.35 55.66
CA ILE A 720 67.37 -27.33 54.98
C ILE A 720 68.11 -28.64 55.25
N THR A 721 68.87 -29.09 54.26
CA THR A 721 69.74 -30.24 54.44
C THR A 721 70.90 -29.87 55.36
N GLY A 722 71.17 -30.72 56.33
CA GLY A 722 72.25 -30.59 57.28
C GLY A 722 73.01 -31.91 57.41
N LEU A 723 74.10 -31.88 58.16
CA LEU A 723 74.87 -33.07 58.50
C LEU A 723 75.00 -33.18 60.01
N ARG A 724 75.14 -34.43 60.47
CA ARG A 724 75.51 -34.79 61.82
C ARG A 724 76.60 -35.87 61.76
N CYS A 725 77.73 -35.61 62.40
CA CYS A 725 78.79 -36.61 62.53
C CYS A 725 78.57 -37.45 63.79
N ARG A 726 78.65 -38.79 63.64
CA ARG A 726 78.63 -39.70 64.80
C ARG A 726 80.06 -39.96 65.26
N CYS A 727 80.49 -39.23 66.28
CA CYS A 727 81.86 -39.31 66.78
C CYS A 727 82.15 -40.62 67.52
N PRO A 728 83.39 -41.15 67.43
CA PRO A 728 83.80 -42.31 68.19
C PRO A 728 83.98 -41.92 69.66
N GLN A 729 84.08 -42.91 70.54
CA GLN A 729 84.47 -42.64 71.92
C GLN A 729 85.81 -41.88 71.96
N GLY A 730 85.85 -40.81 72.74
CA GLY A 730 87.05 -39.97 72.88
C GLY A 730 87.13 -38.79 71.91
N PHE A 731 86.13 -38.52 71.07
CA PHE A 731 86.06 -37.33 70.20
C PHE A 731 84.70 -36.63 70.26
N THR A 732 84.67 -35.33 70.04
CA THR A 732 83.50 -34.45 70.07
C THR A 732 83.67 -33.31 69.04
N GLY A 733 82.73 -32.38 68.98
CA GLY A 733 82.65 -31.35 67.94
C GLY A 733 81.68 -31.72 66.83
N ASP A 734 81.23 -30.73 66.05
CA ASP A 734 80.21 -30.89 65.01
C ASP A 734 80.68 -31.81 63.86
N TYR A 735 81.99 -31.92 63.67
CA TYR A 735 82.67 -32.74 62.66
C TYR A 735 83.55 -33.83 63.27
N CYS A 736 83.46 -34.07 64.58
CA CYS A 736 84.34 -34.97 65.33
C CYS A 736 85.82 -34.57 65.28
N GLU A 737 86.07 -33.27 65.12
CA GLU A 737 87.39 -32.66 65.00
C GLU A 737 88.13 -32.51 66.34
N THR A 738 87.38 -32.56 67.45
CA THR A 738 87.94 -32.30 68.78
C THR A 738 88.16 -33.62 69.52
N GLU A 739 89.43 -33.98 69.76
CA GLU A 739 89.76 -35.08 70.67
C GLU A 739 89.41 -34.70 72.11
N ILE A 740 88.63 -35.53 72.80
CA ILE A 740 88.28 -35.36 74.21
C ILE A 740 89.55 -35.59 75.03
N ASN A 741 90.07 -34.53 75.66
CA ASN A 741 91.20 -34.66 76.58
C ASN A 741 90.78 -35.28 77.90
N LEU A 742 90.87 -36.61 77.98
CA LEU A 742 90.57 -37.38 79.20
C LEU A 742 91.52 -37.06 80.37
N CYS A 743 92.70 -36.45 80.13
CA CYS A 743 93.60 -35.96 81.19
C CYS A 743 93.29 -34.53 81.67
N TYR A 744 92.32 -33.80 81.08
CA TYR A 744 92.04 -32.39 81.43
C TYR A 744 91.73 -32.19 82.92
N SER A 745 91.02 -33.14 83.53
CA SER A 745 90.70 -33.15 84.96
C SER A 745 91.70 -33.92 85.83
N ASN A 746 92.81 -34.41 85.25
CA ASN A 746 93.80 -35.30 85.86
C ASN A 746 93.19 -36.47 86.65
N PRO A 747 92.61 -37.48 85.96
CA PRO A 747 91.93 -38.62 86.60
C PRO A 747 92.85 -39.54 87.43
N CYS A 748 94.18 -39.35 87.38
CA CYS A 748 95.13 -40.16 88.10
C CYS A 748 95.15 -39.88 89.61
N LEU A 749 94.86 -40.91 90.39
CA LEU A 749 94.83 -40.83 91.84
C LEU A 749 96.26 -40.83 92.44
N ASN A 750 96.39 -40.47 93.72
CA ASN A 750 97.64 -40.47 94.49
C ASN A 750 98.79 -39.62 93.92
N GLY A 751 98.45 -38.54 93.19
CA GLY A 751 99.44 -37.63 92.62
C GLY A 751 100.26 -38.24 91.46
N GLY A 752 99.71 -39.28 90.83
CA GLY A 752 100.20 -39.79 89.56
C GLY A 752 100.02 -38.77 88.44
N ILE A 753 100.87 -38.85 87.42
CA ILE A 753 100.82 -37.94 86.27
C ILE A 753 100.03 -38.63 85.16
N CYS A 754 98.91 -38.03 84.76
CA CYS A 754 98.15 -38.50 83.61
C CYS A 754 98.93 -38.24 82.32
N THR A 755 99.29 -39.31 81.63
CA THR A 755 99.87 -39.26 80.29
C THR A 755 98.85 -39.74 79.28
N ARG A 756 98.67 -38.98 78.21
CA ARG A 756 97.75 -39.35 77.13
C ARG A 756 98.24 -40.62 76.43
N LYS A 757 97.31 -41.51 76.09
CA LYS A 757 97.54 -42.70 75.25
C LYS A 757 96.49 -42.72 74.15
N GLU A 758 96.81 -43.29 73.01
CA GLU A 758 95.87 -43.43 71.89
C GLU A 758 94.60 -44.15 72.35
N GLY A 759 93.44 -43.49 72.24
CA GLY A 759 92.14 -43.99 72.70
C GLY A 759 91.87 -43.96 74.22
N GLY A 760 92.72 -43.31 75.03
CA GLY A 760 92.56 -43.29 76.49
C GLY A 760 93.58 -42.43 77.25
N TYR A 761 93.81 -42.76 78.51
CA TYR A 761 94.89 -42.18 79.32
C TYR A 761 95.58 -43.29 80.12
N THR A 762 96.83 -43.06 80.52
CA THR A 762 97.55 -43.93 81.46
C THR A 762 98.08 -43.10 82.61
N CYS A 763 98.10 -43.68 83.80
CA CYS A 763 98.61 -43.00 84.99
C CYS A 763 100.04 -43.43 85.29
N VAL A 764 100.98 -42.48 85.18
CA VAL A 764 102.36 -42.70 85.63
C VAL A 764 102.41 -42.55 87.15
N CYS A 765 102.51 -43.69 87.83
CA CYS A 765 102.64 -43.76 89.28
C CYS A 765 104.02 -43.28 89.77
N ARG A 766 104.09 -42.68 90.96
CA ARG A 766 105.37 -42.30 91.61
C ARG A 766 106.10 -43.53 92.17
N GLN A 767 107.41 -43.40 92.46
CA GLN A 767 108.19 -44.45 93.15
C GLN A 767 107.42 -44.97 94.39
N HIS A 768 107.29 -46.31 94.49
CA HIS A 768 106.49 -47.08 95.46
C HIS A 768 104.99 -47.24 95.19
N PHE A 769 104.46 -46.74 94.08
CA PHE A 769 103.08 -46.97 93.64
C PHE A 769 103.04 -47.77 92.33
N SER A 770 102.10 -48.71 92.21
CA SER A 770 101.82 -49.46 90.97
C SER A 770 100.31 -49.64 90.80
N GLY A 771 99.82 -49.48 89.57
CA GLY A 771 98.42 -49.62 89.15
C GLY A 771 98.28 -49.19 87.69
N GLU A 772 97.16 -49.53 87.05
CA GLU A 772 96.79 -49.00 85.73
C GLU A 772 96.03 -47.68 85.83
#